data_AF-A0A368E9S0-F1
#
_entry.id   AF-A0A368E9S0-F1
#
_cell.length_a   1.000
_cell.length_b   1.000
_cell.length_c   1.000
_cell.angle_alpha   90.00
_cell.angle_beta   90.00
_cell.angle_gamma   90.00
#
_symmetry.space_group_name_H-M   'P 1'
#
loop_
_entity.id
_entity.type
_entity.pdbx_description
1 polymer ?
#
loop_
_entity_poly.entity_id
_entity_poly.type
_entity_poly.pdbx_seq_one_letter_code
_entity_poly.pdbx_strand_id
1 'polypeptide(L)'
;MLLEEVRSTFVEFFEAHDHQHVSSSPLVPDNDPTLLFTNAGMVQFKGVFTGQETRDYHRAVTSQKCVRAGGKHNDLDNVGYTARHHTFFEMLGNFSFGDYFKDQAISHAWELITQRFGLPKDKLLVTVYADDDEAFRLWQKIAGLPEQRIIRIGTSDNFWSMGETGPCGPCSEIFFDHGDHIWGGPPGSPEEDGDRFVEIWNLVFMQYEQQEGGQRIDLPRPSIDTGMGLERVSAVLQNVHDNYDIDLFRHLISASKDITGADEEGEHAVSHRVIADHLRSTCFMMADGVTPSNEGRGYVLRRIMRRALRHAHKLGAKGHVMSQLVPALLDQMGRAFPELGRARGLLVDSLYQEEDRFRVMLDKGMHLLEGELDKMSGRKTLSGDVAFRLYDTFGFPLDLTQDALRERGMNVDVDGFEQAMEQQRETARASWSGSGDKALAHVWTDIHEEKGDSHFVGYERDHAESVVAGIIVDGNRTDIINEGDEADIILRTTPFYAESGGQQGDHGKLTADNMLFEVADCVKPVAGLHVHRGRLAAGRLHVGQNVHAAIDVARRNGLRRHHSATHLLHEALRRVLGDHVAQKGSLVSPNRLRFDFTHANSLTGDEMREVESLVLQAILDNQTVSTEVMTPDEAVNAGALALFGEKYGDEVRVLAMGPREENRKAFSVELCGGTHVSAVGDIGMLKIVSQSAVSAGVRRVEAVVGDTALHYLQQLENRLGDAALELKSSGDELVERIKSLVQERRDLDRQVQELRKQVALAGTARTNQPHEEEIAGMPCFIAIYDGIPAKELRGLVDEEKKRIGEGIIVVMSRDDGKVAVAAGVTNTLQERVSAVDLVREAALALGGKGGGGRPDMAQAGGPDVTAAEDAASRLRRWIAEK
;
A
#
# COMPACT_ATOMS: atom_id res chain seq x y z
N MET A 1 -4.04 6.90 39.39
CA MET A 1 -5.24 6.74 38.55
C MET A 1 -4.85 5.91 37.35
N LEU A 2 -5.71 4.99 36.91
CA LEU A 2 -5.48 4.22 35.67
C LEU A 2 -5.60 5.14 34.45
N LEU A 3 -4.96 4.80 33.33
CA LEU A 3 -4.93 5.66 32.15
C LEU A 3 -6.34 5.95 31.59
N GLU A 4 -7.26 4.97 31.63
CA GLU A 4 -8.66 5.16 31.25
C GLU A 4 -9.36 6.19 32.15
N GLU A 5 -9.13 6.15 33.45
CA GLU A 5 -9.71 7.09 34.41
C GLU A 5 -9.20 8.52 34.18
N VAL A 6 -7.92 8.67 33.84
CA VAL A 6 -7.33 9.98 33.53
C VAL A 6 -8.00 10.59 32.29
N ARG A 7 -8.19 9.79 31.23
CA ARG A 7 -8.88 10.21 30.01
C ARG A 7 -10.32 10.64 30.30
N SER A 8 -11.10 9.79 30.96
CA SER A 8 -12.50 10.08 31.28
C SER A 8 -12.63 11.30 32.19
N THR A 9 -11.78 11.43 33.21
CA THR A 9 -11.80 12.59 34.12
C THR A 9 -11.52 13.90 33.37
N PHE A 10 -10.60 13.90 32.41
CA PHE A 10 -10.32 15.08 31.58
C PHE A 10 -11.54 15.47 30.74
N VAL A 11 -12.15 14.51 30.04
CA VAL A 11 -13.33 14.76 29.19
C VAL A 11 -14.51 15.25 30.04
N GLU A 12 -14.87 14.53 31.10
CA GLU A 12 -15.98 14.88 32.00
C GLU A 12 -15.79 16.24 32.65
N PHE A 13 -14.54 16.61 32.98
CA PHE A 13 -14.25 17.93 33.53
C PHE A 13 -14.59 19.04 32.55
N PHE A 14 -14.21 18.93 31.28
CA PHE A 14 -14.48 19.97 30.29
C PHE A 14 -15.93 19.93 29.76
N GLU A 15 -16.58 18.77 29.72
CA GLU A 15 -18.03 18.69 29.48
C GLU A 15 -18.82 19.44 30.55
N ALA A 16 -18.41 19.34 31.82
CA ALA A 16 -18.98 20.13 32.92
C ALA A 16 -18.70 21.64 32.80
N HIS A 17 -17.81 22.06 31.90
CA HIS A 17 -17.50 23.44 31.53
C HIS A 17 -17.99 23.79 30.12
N ASP A 18 -19.09 23.16 29.68
CA ASP A 18 -19.78 23.41 28.40
C ASP A 18 -18.92 23.17 27.15
N HIS A 19 -17.91 22.29 27.23
CA HIS A 19 -17.19 21.85 26.03
C HIS A 19 -17.93 20.67 25.39
N GLN A 20 -18.11 20.72 24.07
CA GLN A 20 -18.62 19.59 23.32
C GLN A 20 -17.53 18.51 23.26
N HIS A 21 -17.83 17.30 23.73
CA HIS A 21 -16.95 16.17 23.48
C HIS A 21 -17.01 15.78 22.00
N VAL A 22 -15.85 15.76 21.36
CA VAL A 22 -15.67 15.37 19.95
C VAL A 22 -14.76 14.15 19.89
N SER A 23 -15.15 13.17 19.07
CA SER A 23 -14.35 11.95 18.87
C SER A 23 -13.03 12.25 18.15
N SER A 24 -11.99 11.45 18.44
CA SER A 24 -10.70 11.56 17.74
C SER A 24 -10.86 11.48 16.23
N SER A 25 -10.24 12.39 15.49
CA SER A 25 -10.11 12.25 14.03
C SER A 25 -9.14 11.11 13.66
N PRO A 26 -9.18 10.62 12.41
CA PRO A 26 -8.20 9.66 11.92
C PRO A 26 -6.76 10.17 12.02
N LEU A 27 -5.80 9.24 12.06
CA LEU A 27 -4.36 9.54 11.98
C LEU A 27 -3.95 10.08 10.61
N VAL A 28 -4.76 9.88 9.58
CA VAL A 28 -4.57 10.43 8.25
C VAL A 28 -5.36 11.73 8.15
N PRO A 29 -4.72 12.92 8.06
CA PRO A 29 -5.43 14.19 7.95
C PRO A 29 -6.12 14.29 6.59
N ASP A 30 -7.40 14.63 6.60
CA ASP A 30 -8.15 14.93 5.37
C ASP A 30 -7.83 16.35 4.90
N ASN A 31 -7.60 16.52 3.60
CA ASN A 31 -7.42 17.83 2.95
C ASN A 31 -6.25 18.68 3.51
N ASP A 32 -5.31 18.10 4.24
CA ASP A 32 -4.06 18.77 4.61
C ASP A 32 -2.86 18.10 3.91
N PRO A 33 -2.42 18.60 2.74
CA PRO A 33 -1.29 18.04 2.01
C PRO A 33 0.05 18.29 2.73
N THR A 34 0.08 19.11 3.79
CA THR A 34 1.32 19.46 4.50
C THR A 34 1.69 18.43 5.58
N LEU A 35 0.74 17.58 6.00
CA LEU A 35 0.94 16.60 7.06
C LEU A 35 0.82 15.14 6.57
N LEU A 36 1.82 14.33 6.92
CA LEU A 36 1.75 12.88 6.70
C LEU A 36 0.78 12.22 7.69
N PHE A 37 0.83 12.60 8.96
CA PHE A 37 -0.05 12.10 10.02
C PHE A 37 -0.51 13.22 10.94
N THR A 38 -1.65 13.03 11.59
CA THR A 38 -2.11 13.87 12.69
C THR A 38 -1.09 13.82 13.83
N ASN A 39 -0.44 14.95 14.10
CA ASN A 39 0.67 15.06 15.08
C ASN A 39 0.28 15.85 16.35
N ALA A 40 -0.89 16.50 16.34
CA ALA A 40 -1.43 17.31 17.43
C ALA A 40 -2.97 17.31 17.45
N GLY A 41 -3.54 17.61 18.62
CA GLY A 41 -4.99 17.68 18.85
C GLY A 41 -5.71 18.72 18.00
N MET A 42 -5.06 19.87 17.74
CA MET A 42 -5.67 20.98 17.01
C MET A 42 -5.93 20.70 15.52
N VAL A 43 -5.24 19.72 14.92
CA VAL A 43 -5.27 19.47 13.47
C VAL A 43 -6.69 19.28 12.96
N GLN A 44 -7.54 18.59 13.73
CA GLN A 44 -8.95 18.37 13.39
C GLN A 44 -9.81 19.64 13.36
N PHE A 45 -9.33 20.75 13.93
CA PHE A 45 -10.03 22.03 14.05
C PHE A 45 -9.37 23.18 13.26
N LYS A 46 -8.40 22.88 12.38
CA LYS A 46 -7.64 23.89 11.61
C LYS A 46 -8.54 24.92 10.92
N GLY A 47 -9.57 24.44 10.20
CA GLY A 47 -10.52 25.30 9.49
C GLY A 47 -11.35 26.20 10.41
N VAL A 48 -11.62 25.73 11.64
CA VAL A 48 -12.37 26.50 12.64
C VAL A 48 -11.52 27.65 13.19
N PHE A 49 -10.24 27.40 13.48
CA PHE A 49 -9.32 28.45 13.95
C PHE A 49 -9.10 29.56 12.91
N THR A 50 -8.97 29.20 11.63
CA THR A 50 -8.77 30.17 10.53
C THR A 50 -10.08 30.81 10.05
N GLY A 51 -11.24 30.35 10.54
CA GLY A 51 -12.56 30.84 10.13
C GLY A 51 -13.02 30.36 8.75
N GLN A 52 -12.34 29.37 8.16
CA GLN A 52 -12.75 28.69 6.93
C GLN A 52 -13.93 27.74 7.15
N GLU A 53 -14.12 27.29 8.39
CA GLU A 53 -15.15 26.35 8.80
C GLU A 53 -15.89 26.88 10.02
N THR A 54 -17.20 26.63 10.07
CA THR A 54 -18.05 26.99 11.20
C THR A 54 -18.70 25.76 11.78
N ARG A 55 -18.71 25.67 13.12
CA ARG A 55 -19.36 24.61 13.89
C ARG A 55 -20.51 25.18 14.71
N ASP A 56 -21.42 24.32 15.10
CA ASP A 56 -22.56 24.58 15.99
C ASP A 56 -22.14 24.67 17.48
N TYR A 57 -20.88 24.38 17.80
CA TYR A 57 -20.26 24.59 19.10
C TYR A 57 -19.06 25.55 19.02
N HIS A 58 -18.76 26.22 20.15
CA HIS A 58 -17.63 27.15 20.28
C HIS A 58 -16.52 26.66 21.21
N ARG A 59 -16.74 25.52 21.87
CA ARG A 59 -15.81 24.87 22.78
C ARG A 59 -15.79 23.38 22.49
N ALA A 60 -14.62 22.76 22.51
CA ALA A 60 -14.49 21.32 22.26
C ALA A 60 -13.50 20.67 23.22
N VAL A 61 -13.73 19.40 23.55
CA VAL A 61 -12.77 18.55 24.28
C VAL A 61 -12.58 17.23 23.53
N THR A 62 -11.32 16.77 23.43
CA THR A 62 -10.98 15.53 22.71
C THR A 62 -9.85 14.75 23.37
N SER A 63 -9.82 13.43 23.16
CA SER A 63 -8.61 12.59 23.26
C SER A 63 -8.16 12.22 21.84
N GLN A 64 -7.24 13.00 21.26
CA GLN A 64 -6.84 12.83 19.86
C GLN A 64 -5.68 11.84 19.72
N LYS A 65 -5.85 10.85 18.84
CA LYS A 65 -4.77 9.96 18.38
C LYS A 65 -3.71 10.77 17.63
N CYS A 66 -2.44 10.63 17.98
CA CYS A 66 -1.33 11.30 17.32
C CYS A 66 -0.21 10.33 16.94
N VAL A 67 0.41 10.55 15.78
CA VAL A 67 1.62 9.83 15.36
C VAL A 67 2.76 10.80 15.07
N ARG A 68 3.94 10.52 15.64
CA ARG A 68 5.20 11.25 15.42
C ARG A 68 6.28 10.31 14.92
N ALA A 69 6.16 9.90 13.67
CA ALA A 69 7.06 8.93 13.03
C ALA A 69 7.43 9.31 11.59
N GLY A 70 7.66 10.61 11.32
CA GLY A 70 8.10 11.09 10.01
C GLY A 70 8.00 12.62 9.88
N GLY A 71 8.74 13.20 8.94
CA GLY A 71 8.78 14.66 8.73
C GLY A 71 9.52 15.40 9.86
N LYS A 72 9.08 16.63 10.17
CA LYS A 72 9.69 17.51 11.20
C LYS A 72 9.56 16.96 12.62
N HIS A 73 8.48 16.23 12.92
CA HIS A 73 8.20 15.64 14.23
C HIS A 73 8.40 14.13 14.17
N ASN A 74 9.59 13.67 14.52
CA ASN A 74 9.97 12.27 14.42
C ASN A 74 10.65 11.79 15.70
N ASP A 75 9.91 11.03 16.50
CA ASP A 75 10.37 10.49 17.78
C ASP A 75 10.82 9.03 17.67
N LEU A 76 10.75 8.43 16.48
CA LEU A 76 10.98 7.00 16.24
C LEU A 76 12.28 6.49 16.86
N ASP A 77 13.34 7.30 16.80
CA ASP A 77 14.67 6.96 17.28
C ASP A 77 14.81 6.98 18.81
N ASN A 78 13.96 7.75 19.49
CA ASN A 78 13.96 7.91 20.95
C ASN A 78 13.10 6.85 21.66
N VAL A 79 12.18 6.22 20.92
CA VAL A 79 11.26 5.21 21.44
C VAL A 79 12.02 3.99 21.96
N GLY A 80 11.68 3.58 23.18
CA GLY A 80 12.32 2.50 23.93
C GLY A 80 13.59 2.89 24.68
N TYR A 81 14.24 4.01 24.34
CA TYR A 81 15.50 4.45 24.94
C TYR A 81 15.35 5.61 25.92
N THR A 82 14.28 6.40 25.78
CA THR A 82 13.95 7.50 26.68
C THR A 82 12.68 7.18 27.46
N ALA A 83 12.48 7.81 28.61
CA ALA A 83 11.34 7.56 29.49
C ALA A 83 9.99 8.05 28.92
N ARG A 84 10.00 8.94 27.91
CA ARG A 84 8.83 9.77 27.58
C ARG A 84 8.41 9.85 26.10
N HIS A 85 9.18 9.28 25.18
CA HIS A 85 8.90 9.35 23.74
C HIS A 85 8.17 8.12 23.22
N HIS A 86 7.21 8.36 22.32
CA HIS A 86 6.34 7.38 21.70
C HIS A 86 6.18 7.70 20.21
N THR A 87 6.00 6.68 19.36
CA THR A 87 5.57 6.95 17.98
C THR A 87 4.09 7.26 17.92
N PHE A 88 3.30 6.66 18.82
CA PHE A 88 1.87 6.87 18.95
C PHE A 88 1.53 7.26 20.38
N PHE A 89 0.74 8.31 20.53
CA PHE A 89 0.27 8.77 21.83
C PHE A 89 -1.09 9.44 21.71
N GLU A 90 -1.76 9.61 22.84
CA GLU A 90 -3.02 10.35 22.92
C GLU A 90 -2.75 11.77 23.45
N MET A 91 -3.23 12.76 22.70
CA MET A 91 -3.19 14.16 23.11
C MET A 91 -4.58 14.58 23.59
N LEU A 92 -4.71 14.75 24.90
CA LEU A 92 -5.88 15.36 25.51
C LEU A 92 -5.85 16.86 25.21
N GLY A 93 -6.95 17.41 24.73
CA GLY A 93 -7.04 18.83 24.41
C GLY A 93 -8.40 19.42 24.70
N ASN A 94 -8.42 20.62 25.27
CA ASN A 94 -9.56 21.51 25.29
C ASN A 94 -9.32 22.70 24.35
N PHE A 95 -10.38 23.09 23.65
CA PHE A 95 -10.33 24.09 22.60
C PHE A 95 -11.39 25.16 22.81
N SER A 96 -11.02 26.41 22.54
CA SER A 96 -11.92 27.57 22.53
C SER A 96 -11.79 28.27 21.19
N PHE A 97 -12.90 28.44 20.49
CA PHE A 97 -12.95 29.09 19.17
C PHE A 97 -13.46 30.53 19.31
N GLY A 98 -12.67 31.37 19.98
CA GLY A 98 -13.03 32.77 20.23
C GLY A 98 -14.03 33.00 21.35
N ASP A 99 -14.24 32.04 22.24
CA ASP A 99 -15.19 32.14 23.36
C ASP A 99 -14.51 32.57 24.67
N TYR A 100 -13.44 31.87 25.06
CA TYR A 100 -12.55 32.26 26.15
C TYR A 100 -11.07 32.21 25.76
N PHE A 101 -10.22 32.83 26.58
CA PHE A 101 -8.78 32.94 26.36
C PHE A 101 -7.97 32.66 27.66
N LYS A 102 -6.81 33.32 27.84
CA LYS A 102 -5.80 32.99 28.88
C LYS A 102 -6.34 32.82 30.31
N ASP A 103 -7.16 33.75 30.81
CA ASP A 103 -7.64 33.73 32.22
C ASP A 103 -8.41 32.45 32.55
N GLN A 104 -9.40 32.09 31.72
CA GLN A 104 -10.17 30.87 31.89
C GLN A 104 -9.36 29.61 31.56
N ALA A 105 -8.51 29.64 30.51
CA ALA A 105 -7.65 28.51 30.17
C ALA A 105 -6.73 28.12 31.33
N ILE A 106 -6.05 29.10 31.94
CA ILE A 106 -5.17 28.91 33.10
C ILE A 106 -5.97 28.47 34.33
N SER A 107 -7.16 29.04 34.56
CA SER A 107 -8.04 28.65 35.66
C SER A 107 -8.50 27.20 35.57
N HIS A 108 -8.99 26.77 34.40
CA HIS A 108 -9.40 25.39 34.15
C HIS A 108 -8.22 24.42 34.28
N ALA A 109 -7.07 24.77 33.69
CA ALA A 109 -5.89 23.92 33.77
C ALA A 109 -5.41 23.72 35.21
N TRP A 110 -5.33 24.81 35.98
CA TRP A 110 -4.90 24.74 37.38
C TRP A 110 -5.91 24.01 38.28
N GLU A 111 -7.21 24.21 38.06
CA GLU A 111 -8.26 23.49 38.77
C GLU A 111 -8.18 21.98 38.50
N LEU A 112 -8.11 21.57 37.23
CA LEU A 112 -8.05 20.16 36.88
C LEU A 112 -6.84 19.48 37.53
N ILE A 113 -5.64 20.04 37.35
CA ILE A 113 -4.42 19.37 37.85
C ILE A 113 -4.33 19.35 39.38
N THR A 114 -4.78 20.41 40.08
CA THR A 114 -4.61 20.50 41.54
C THR A 114 -5.80 19.98 42.34
N GLN A 115 -7.02 20.05 41.80
CA GLN A 115 -8.24 19.66 42.52
C GLN A 115 -8.79 18.32 42.07
N ARG A 116 -8.86 18.07 40.75
CA ARG A 116 -9.38 16.78 40.24
C ARG A 116 -8.32 15.70 40.23
N PHE A 117 -7.15 16.00 39.67
CA PHE A 117 -6.00 15.08 39.66
C PHE A 117 -5.21 15.10 40.98
N GLY A 118 -5.38 16.14 41.80
CA GLY A 118 -4.80 16.19 43.15
C GLY A 118 -3.27 16.34 43.17
N LEU A 119 -2.65 16.89 42.12
CA LEU A 119 -1.21 17.07 42.06
C LEU A 119 -0.73 18.09 43.11
N PRO A 120 0.37 17.79 43.85
CA PRO A 120 0.93 18.71 44.83
C PRO A 120 1.42 20.00 44.18
N LYS A 121 0.90 21.15 44.63
CA LYS A 121 1.23 22.48 44.08
C LYS A 121 2.72 22.82 44.16
N ASP A 122 3.41 22.33 45.19
CA ASP A 122 4.85 22.54 45.42
C ASP A 122 5.75 21.77 44.44
N LYS A 123 5.20 20.78 43.73
CA LYS A 123 5.88 20.06 42.64
C LYS A 123 5.62 20.64 41.26
N LEU A 124 4.78 21.67 41.16
CA LEU A 124 4.44 22.29 39.89
C LEU A 124 5.28 23.56 39.65
N LEU A 125 5.64 23.77 38.41
CA LEU A 125 6.14 25.05 37.89
C LEU A 125 5.61 25.25 36.48
N VAL A 126 5.67 26.48 35.98
CA VAL A 126 5.18 26.81 34.65
C VAL A 126 6.22 27.61 33.87
N THR A 127 6.19 27.47 32.56
CA THR A 127 6.92 28.34 31.63
C THR A 127 5.95 29.27 30.92
N VAL A 128 6.42 30.44 30.51
CA VAL A 128 5.69 31.39 29.66
C VAL A 128 6.64 31.96 28.61
N TYR A 129 6.09 32.32 27.44
CA TYR A 129 6.86 33.03 26.42
C TYR A 129 7.44 34.34 26.98
N ALA A 130 8.69 34.66 26.64
CA ALA A 130 9.45 35.74 27.27
C ALA A 130 8.71 37.09 27.31
N ASP A 131 7.96 37.40 26.25
CA ASP A 131 7.22 38.66 26.10
C ASP A 131 5.74 38.59 26.52
N ASP A 132 5.26 37.44 27.04
CA ASP A 132 3.87 37.27 27.48
C ASP A 132 3.65 37.65 28.96
N ASP A 133 3.69 38.95 29.24
CA ASP A 133 3.46 39.52 30.57
C ASP A 133 2.04 39.28 31.13
N GLU A 134 1.09 38.98 30.27
CA GLU A 134 -0.28 38.68 30.66
C GLU A 134 -0.37 37.28 31.28
N ALA A 135 0.15 36.26 30.59
CA ALA A 135 0.19 34.89 31.10
C ALA A 135 0.95 34.81 32.42
N PHE A 136 2.10 35.49 32.53
CA PHE A 136 2.88 35.57 33.77
C PHE A 136 2.06 36.07 34.96
N ARG A 137 1.34 37.20 34.80
CA ARG A 137 0.50 37.79 35.86
C ARG A 137 -0.70 36.92 36.19
N LEU A 138 -1.29 36.26 35.19
CA LEU A 138 -2.41 35.35 35.39
C LEU A 138 -1.99 34.12 36.22
N TRP A 139 -0.84 33.51 35.92
CA TRP A 139 -0.30 32.41 36.74
C TRP A 139 -0.04 32.81 38.19
N GLN A 140 0.52 34.00 38.44
CA GLN A 140 0.68 34.50 39.82
C GLN A 140 -0.67 34.67 40.53
N LYS A 141 -1.67 35.23 39.83
CA LYS A 141 -2.98 35.54 40.40
C LYS A 141 -3.84 34.30 40.64
N ILE A 142 -3.91 33.40 39.66
CA ILE A 142 -4.80 32.24 39.64
C ILE A 142 -4.19 31.07 40.41
N ALA A 143 -2.93 30.74 40.10
CA ALA A 143 -2.27 29.59 40.70
C ALA A 143 -1.59 29.91 42.04
N GLY A 144 -1.31 31.18 42.31
CA GLY A 144 -0.57 31.62 43.49
C GLY A 144 0.91 31.22 43.44
N LEU A 145 1.45 30.97 42.25
CA LEU A 145 2.85 30.57 42.08
C LEU A 145 3.79 31.75 42.35
N PRO A 146 4.88 31.56 43.10
CA PRO A 146 5.91 32.58 43.25
C PRO A 146 6.64 32.80 41.93
N GLU A 147 7.22 33.99 41.75
CA GLU A 147 7.95 34.38 40.52
C GLU A 147 9.02 33.37 40.10
N GLN A 148 9.77 32.79 41.06
CA GLN A 148 10.79 31.78 40.73
C GLN A 148 10.24 30.46 40.14
N ARG A 149 8.93 30.23 40.17
CA ARG A 149 8.25 29.06 39.59
C ARG A 149 7.51 29.38 38.28
N ILE A 150 7.66 30.60 37.77
CA ILE A 150 7.13 31.04 36.48
C ILE A 150 8.32 31.46 35.61
N ILE A 151 8.82 30.51 34.82
CA ILE A 151 10.05 30.67 34.05
C ILE A 151 9.74 31.30 32.69
N ARG A 152 10.52 32.30 32.27
CA ARG A 152 10.38 32.95 30.97
C ARG A 152 11.33 32.35 29.95
N ILE A 153 10.80 31.89 28.82
CA ILE A 153 11.57 31.28 27.72
C ILE A 153 11.30 32.04 26.43
N GLY A 154 12.36 32.52 25.77
CA GLY A 154 12.27 33.34 24.56
C GLY A 154 12.53 32.58 23.25
N THR A 155 12.79 31.28 23.33
CA THR A 155 13.02 30.39 22.19
C THR A 155 11.69 29.88 21.62
N SER A 156 11.76 29.04 20.59
CA SER A 156 10.61 28.34 20.02
C SER A 156 9.88 27.43 21.01
N ASP A 157 10.47 27.13 22.16
CA ASP A 157 9.91 26.16 23.12
C ASP A 157 8.61 26.70 23.75
N ASN A 158 8.50 28.01 23.95
CA ASN A 158 7.25 28.67 24.38
C ASN A 158 6.53 29.43 23.25
N PHE A 159 6.82 29.11 21.98
CA PHE A 159 6.08 29.65 20.84
C PHE A 159 5.67 28.52 19.91
N TRP A 160 4.39 28.16 19.94
CA TRP A 160 3.88 27.03 19.19
C TRP A 160 3.46 27.42 17.77
N SER A 161 3.89 26.64 16.78
CA SER A 161 3.39 26.69 15.40
C SER A 161 3.21 25.27 14.86
N MET A 162 2.12 25.05 14.12
CA MET A 162 1.84 23.74 13.51
C MET A 162 2.92 23.32 12.48
N GLY A 163 3.38 24.29 11.68
CA GLY A 163 4.29 24.06 10.57
C GLY A 163 4.95 25.35 10.12
N GLU A 164 5.33 25.41 8.84
CA GLU A 164 5.83 26.65 8.21
C GLU A 164 4.72 27.70 8.03
N THR A 165 3.48 27.23 7.87
CA THR A 165 2.27 28.06 7.77
C THR A 165 1.15 27.52 8.67
N GLY A 166 0.16 28.37 8.98
CA GLY A 166 -1.03 28.03 9.76
C GLY A 166 -1.11 28.72 11.14
N PRO A 167 -2.15 28.42 11.93
CA PRO A 167 -2.38 29.03 13.25
C PRO A 167 -1.20 28.82 14.21
N CYS A 168 -0.84 29.86 14.96
CA CYS A 168 0.27 29.88 15.90
C CYS A 168 0.08 30.91 17.03
N GLY A 169 0.91 30.82 18.07
CA GLY A 169 0.86 31.75 19.19
C GLY A 169 1.87 31.45 20.30
N PRO A 170 2.08 32.38 21.24
CA PRO A 170 2.82 32.10 22.47
C PRO A 170 2.09 31.02 23.26
N CYS A 171 2.84 30.22 24.01
CA CYS A 171 2.26 29.19 24.87
C CYS A 171 2.86 29.21 26.27
N SER A 172 2.17 28.56 27.18
CA SER A 172 2.59 28.34 28.55
C SER A 172 2.51 26.85 28.87
N GLU A 173 3.58 26.30 29.43
CA GLU A 173 3.66 24.87 29.70
C GLU A 173 3.73 24.60 31.20
N ILE A 174 3.08 23.53 31.64
CA ILE A 174 3.05 23.09 33.03
C ILE A 174 3.99 21.91 33.18
N PHE A 175 4.93 22.03 34.13
CA PHE A 175 5.90 20.99 34.44
C PHE A 175 5.66 20.40 35.82
N PHE A 176 5.92 19.11 35.95
CA PHE A 176 5.95 18.37 37.22
C PHE A 176 7.38 17.99 37.60
N ASP A 177 7.75 18.24 38.86
CA ASP A 177 9.03 17.84 39.46
C ASP A 177 8.93 16.46 40.12
N HIS A 178 9.54 15.45 39.50
CA HIS A 178 9.66 14.11 40.10
C HIS A 178 10.49 14.12 41.39
N GLY A 179 11.42 15.06 41.54
CA GLY A 179 12.26 15.28 42.71
C GLY A 179 13.75 15.02 42.45
N ASP A 180 14.61 15.45 43.38
CA ASP A 180 16.08 15.45 43.24
C ASP A 180 16.72 14.07 43.00
N HIS A 181 15.98 12.97 43.17
CA HIS A 181 16.46 11.61 42.94
C HIS A 181 16.46 11.20 41.46
N ILE A 182 15.81 11.99 40.60
CA ILE A 182 15.88 11.88 39.14
C ILE A 182 16.80 12.99 38.62
N TRP A 183 17.65 12.67 37.66
CA TRP A 183 18.57 13.64 37.06
C TRP A 183 17.83 14.60 36.12
N GLY A 184 18.17 15.89 36.18
CA GLY A 184 17.62 16.93 35.31
C GLY A 184 17.45 18.28 36.03
N GLY A 185 17.48 19.35 35.25
CA GLY A 185 17.26 20.72 35.71
C GLY A 185 15.90 21.26 35.25
N PRO A 186 15.42 22.38 35.82
CA PRO A 186 14.18 23.01 35.39
C PRO A 186 14.27 23.48 33.93
N PRO A 187 13.13 23.71 33.25
CA PRO A 187 13.13 24.17 31.86
C PRO A 187 13.86 25.51 31.71
N GLY A 188 14.58 25.69 30.60
CA GLY A 188 15.46 26.82 30.33
C GLY A 188 16.83 26.76 31.03
N SER A 189 17.14 25.67 31.73
CA SER A 189 18.46 25.44 32.34
C SER A 189 19.37 24.57 31.46
N PRO A 190 20.70 24.59 31.65
CA PRO A 190 21.62 23.73 30.88
C PRO A 190 21.37 22.22 31.02
N GLU A 191 20.58 21.80 32.01
CA GLU A 191 20.25 20.40 32.30
C GLU A 191 18.75 20.10 32.04
N GLU A 192 18.05 20.96 31.29
CA GLU A 192 16.60 20.85 31.01
C GLU A 192 16.18 19.55 30.31
N ASP A 193 17.10 18.88 29.63
CA ASP A 193 16.83 17.63 28.91
C ASP A 193 16.61 16.42 29.83
N GLY A 194 16.97 16.53 31.11
CA GLY A 194 16.83 15.44 32.09
C GLY A 194 15.38 15.07 32.42
N ASP A 195 15.18 13.91 33.03
CA ASP A 195 13.85 13.33 33.30
C ASP A 195 13.19 13.87 34.57
N ARG A 196 13.87 14.72 35.35
CA ARG A 196 13.33 15.25 36.61
C ARG A 196 12.09 16.10 36.41
N PHE A 197 12.14 17.02 35.44
CA PHE A 197 11.05 17.93 35.14
C PHE A 197 10.38 17.48 33.85
N VAL A 198 9.11 17.09 33.94
CA VAL A 198 8.35 16.62 32.77
C VAL A 198 7.24 17.59 32.44
N GLU A 199 7.16 17.98 31.17
CA GLU A 199 6.04 18.75 30.62
C GLU A 199 4.81 17.84 30.56
N ILE A 200 3.77 18.23 31.30
CA ILE A 200 2.50 17.49 31.40
C ILE A 200 1.36 18.15 30.64
N TRP A 201 1.45 19.45 30.35
CA TRP A 201 0.40 20.19 29.63
C TRP A 201 0.94 21.46 28.99
N ASN A 202 0.71 21.64 27.69
CA ASN A 202 0.96 22.87 26.96
C ASN A 202 -0.35 23.63 26.68
N LEU A 203 -0.39 24.92 27.01
CA LEU A 203 -1.50 25.85 26.77
C LEU A 203 -1.08 26.86 25.71
N VAL A 204 -1.54 26.68 24.48
CA VAL A 204 -1.26 27.55 23.34
C VAL A 204 -2.31 28.65 23.25
N PHE A 205 -1.85 29.90 23.31
CA PHE A 205 -2.67 31.09 23.18
C PHE A 205 -2.67 31.54 21.71
N MET A 206 -3.40 30.80 20.87
CA MET A 206 -3.45 31.06 19.43
C MET A 206 -4.03 32.44 19.14
N GLN A 207 -3.23 33.28 18.48
CA GLN A 207 -3.63 34.65 18.14
C GLN A 207 -3.10 35.11 16.79
N TYR A 208 -2.24 34.30 16.14
CA TYR A 208 -1.67 34.60 14.84
C TYR A 208 -1.91 33.45 13.85
N GLU A 209 -1.92 33.78 12.57
CA GLU A 209 -1.74 32.83 11.48
C GLU A 209 -0.41 33.16 10.77
N GLN A 210 0.45 32.16 10.67
CA GLN A 210 1.71 32.27 9.95
C GLN A 210 1.50 31.99 8.46
N GLN A 211 1.88 32.94 7.62
CA GLN A 211 1.81 32.85 6.16
C GLN A 211 3.15 32.42 5.55
N GLU A 212 3.09 32.05 4.27
CA GLU A 212 4.26 31.69 3.48
C GLU A 212 5.26 32.85 3.45
N GLY A 213 6.56 32.57 3.68
CA GLY A 213 7.58 33.60 3.86
C GLY A 213 7.73 34.13 5.30
N GLY A 214 6.97 33.60 6.26
CA GLY A 214 7.16 33.86 7.70
C GLY A 214 6.44 35.09 8.25
N GLN A 215 5.62 35.76 7.43
CA GLN A 215 4.76 36.86 7.89
C GLN A 215 3.68 36.32 8.84
N ARG A 216 3.39 37.03 9.94
CA ARG A 216 2.31 36.70 10.87
C ARG A 216 1.19 37.73 10.73
N ILE A 217 -0.04 37.25 10.59
CA ILE A 217 -1.27 38.06 10.63
C ILE A 217 -2.10 37.66 11.85
N ASP A 218 -2.95 38.56 12.33
CA ASP A 218 -3.84 38.25 13.46
C ASP A 218 -4.94 37.28 13.04
N LEU A 219 -5.25 36.30 13.91
CA LEU A 219 -6.41 35.43 13.71
C LEU A 219 -7.71 36.24 13.84
N PRO A 220 -8.80 35.84 13.15
CA PRO A 220 -10.09 36.50 13.27
C PRO A 220 -10.60 36.59 14.71
N ARG A 221 -10.29 35.57 15.53
CA ARG A 221 -10.59 35.51 16.96
C ARG A 221 -9.45 34.79 17.69
N PRO A 222 -8.88 35.36 18.78
CA PRO A 222 -7.96 34.64 19.64
C PRO A 222 -8.61 33.37 20.19
N SER A 223 -7.88 32.27 20.19
CA SER A 223 -8.40 30.93 20.46
C SER A 223 -7.48 30.16 21.40
N ILE A 224 -8.03 29.14 22.06
CA ILE A 224 -7.25 28.25 22.93
C ILE A 224 -7.09 26.90 22.24
N ASP A 225 -5.87 26.41 22.26
CA ASP A 225 -5.51 25.02 22.00
C ASP A 225 -4.64 24.56 23.14
N THR A 226 -4.90 23.35 23.62
CA THR A 226 -4.05 22.76 24.64
C THR A 226 -3.69 21.34 24.24
N GLY A 227 -2.50 20.90 24.62
CA GLY A 227 -2.07 19.52 24.47
C GLY A 227 -1.53 18.98 25.79
N MET A 228 -2.23 18.01 26.39
CA MET A 228 -1.77 17.19 27.51
C MET A 228 -1.51 15.78 26.99
N GLY A 229 -0.26 15.32 27.08
CA GLY A 229 0.09 13.94 26.72
C GLY A 229 -0.47 12.96 27.75
N LEU A 230 -1.44 12.15 27.36
CA LEU A 230 -2.15 11.23 28.27
C LEU A 230 -1.20 10.29 29.02
N GLU A 231 -0.22 9.74 28.30
CA GLU A 231 0.77 8.80 28.86
C GLU A 231 1.66 9.48 29.91
N ARG A 232 2.08 10.73 29.66
CA ARG A 232 2.93 11.49 30.58
C ARG A 232 2.20 11.85 31.86
N VAL A 233 1.00 12.40 31.75
CA VAL A 233 0.20 12.73 32.95
C VAL A 233 -0.20 11.46 33.72
N SER A 234 -0.43 10.34 33.02
CA SER A 234 -0.69 9.05 33.66
C SER A 234 0.51 8.54 34.45
N ALA A 235 1.74 8.69 33.94
CA ALA A 235 2.95 8.35 34.68
C ALA A 235 3.02 9.11 36.02
N VAL A 236 2.81 10.43 35.97
CA VAL A 236 2.76 11.28 37.17
C VAL A 236 1.66 10.82 38.14
N LEU A 237 0.45 10.54 37.66
CA LEU A 237 -0.69 10.12 38.49
C LEU A 237 -0.62 8.68 39.00
N GLN A 238 0.30 7.88 38.46
CA GLN A 238 0.64 6.54 38.94
C GLN A 238 1.92 6.55 39.81
N ASN A 239 2.50 7.73 40.06
CA ASN A 239 3.75 7.93 40.80
C ASN A 239 4.97 7.21 40.19
N VAL A 240 5.01 7.12 38.86
CA VAL A 240 6.17 6.64 38.09
C VAL A 240 6.73 7.79 37.25
N HIS A 241 8.03 7.72 36.89
CA HIS A 241 8.68 8.72 36.05
C HIS A 241 8.86 8.25 34.59
N ASP A 242 8.73 6.96 34.36
CA ASP A 242 8.86 6.33 33.06
C ASP A 242 7.47 6.00 32.50
N ASN A 243 7.14 6.50 31.30
CA ASN A 243 5.86 6.24 30.65
C ASN A 243 5.66 4.74 30.38
N TYR A 244 6.73 3.97 30.22
CA TYR A 244 6.63 2.52 29.98
C TYR A 244 6.27 1.74 31.25
N ASP A 245 6.28 2.40 32.43
CA ASP A 245 5.87 1.81 33.70
C ASP A 245 4.39 2.06 34.06
N ILE A 246 3.64 2.77 33.20
CA ILE A 246 2.19 2.93 33.38
C ILE A 246 1.46 1.62 33.08
N ASP A 247 0.27 1.48 33.67
CA ASP A 247 -0.65 0.35 33.49
C ASP A 247 -0.78 -0.15 32.03
N LEU A 248 -1.03 0.76 31.07
CA LEU A 248 -1.15 0.43 29.65
C LEU A 248 0.10 -0.29 29.11
N PHE A 249 1.28 0.30 29.30
CA PHE A 249 2.52 -0.25 28.76
C PHE A 249 2.96 -1.50 29.51
N ARG A 250 2.81 -1.54 30.84
CA ARG A 250 3.11 -2.74 31.65
C ARG A 250 2.29 -3.94 31.18
N HIS A 251 1.02 -3.75 30.81
CA HIS A 251 0.19 -4.82 30.28
C HIS A 251 0.71 -5.33 28.92
N LEU A 252 1.03 -4.42 27.99
CA LEU A 252 1.54 -4.78 26.66
C LEU A 252 2.95 -5.41 26.71
N ILE A 253 3.81 -4.90 27.59
CA ILE A 253 5.16 -5.42 27.83
C ILE A 253 5.08 -6.84 28.42
N SER A 254 4.20 -7.06 29.41
CA SER A 254 3.98 -8.39 29.99
C SER A 254 3.47 -9.38 28.94
N ALA A 255 2.52 -8.98 28.10
CA ALA A 255 2.04 -9.84 27.00
C ALA A 255 3.16 -10.15 25.99
N SER A 256 4.04 -9.19 25.73
CA SER A 256 5.20 -9.40 24.87
C SER A 256 6.19 -10.40 25.49
N LYS A 257 6.46 -10.30 26.79
CA LYS A 257 7.25 -11.26 27.56
C LYS A 257 6.66 -12.67 27.51
N ASP A 258 5.36 -12.81 27.69
CA ASP A 258 4.69 -14.13 27.66
C ASP A 258 4.81 -14.81 26.29
N ILE A 259 4.79 -14.03 25.21
CA ILE A 259 4.91 -14.54 23.84
C ILE A 259 6.37 -14.86 23.47
N THR A 260 7.33 -14.01 23.84
CA THR A 260 8.73 -14.19 23.47
C THR A 260 9.48 -15.13 24.42
N GLY A 261 9.06 -15.22 25.67
CA GLY A 261 9.76 -15.92 26.75
C GLY A 261 11.01 -15.20 27.26
N ALA A 262 11.29 -13.98 26.78
CA ALA A 262 12.40 -13.14 27.23
C ALA A 262 11.98 -12.28 28.43
N ASP A 263 12.91 -11.99 29.34
CA ASP A 263 12.60 -11.13 30.48
C ASP A 263 12.32 -9.68 30.06
N GLU A 264 11.49 -8.98 30.81
CA GLU A 264 11.10 -7.58 30.53
C GLU A 264 12.06 -6.55 31.15
N GLU A 265 13.05 -7.01 31.91
CA GLU A 265 14.08 -6.19 32.57
C GLU A 265 15.46 -6.35 31.92
N GLY A 266 16.43 -5.55 32.37
CA GLY A 266 17.83 -5.66 31.94
C GLY A 266 18.04 -5.38 30.45
N GLU A 267 18.81 -6.22 29.77
CA GLU A 267 19.20 -6.03 28.35
C GLU A 267 18.03 -6.15 27.36
N HIS A 268 16.89 -6.71 27.80
CA HIS A 268 15.71 -6.95 26.96
C HIS A 268 14.63 -5.86 27.09
N ALA A 269 14.70 -5.03 28.14
CA ALA A 269 13.70 -4.02 28.45
C ALA A 269 13.38 -3.09 27.27
N VAL A 270 14.42 -2.57 26.60
CA VAL A 270 14.27 -1.68 25.43
C VAL A 270 13.46 -2.36 24.32
N SER A 271 13.69 -3.65 24.07
CA SER A 271 12.99 -4.35 22.97
C SER A 271 11.51 -4.51 23.26
N HIS A 272 11.14 -4.82 24.50
CA HIS A 272 9.73 -4.89 24.89
C HIS A 272 9.03 -3.54 24.82
N ARG A 273 9.72 -2.45 25.22
CA ARG A 273 9.21 -1.07 25.09
C ARG A 273 8.93 -0.70 23.64
N VAL A 274 9.88 -0.98 22.73
CA VAL A 274 9.72 -0.71 21.30
C VAL A 274 8.57 -1.53 20.70
N ILE A 275 8.46 -2.83 21.04
CA ILE A 275 7.37 -3.69 20.56
C ILE A 275 6.01 -3.14 21.01
N ALA A 276 5.88 -2.76 22.28
CA ALA A 276 4.62 -2.25 22.83
C ALA A 276 4.16 -0.94 22.18
N ASP A 277 5.07 0.04 22.01
CA ASP A 277 4.75 1.31 21.32
C ASP A 277 4.40 1.08 19.85
N HIS A 278 5.23 0.33 19.14
CA HIS A 278 5.06 0.14 17.70
C HIS A 278 3.86 -0.74 17.36
N LEU A 279 3.43 -1.63 18.27
CA LEU A 279 2.15 -2.35 18.15
C LEU A 279 0.98 -1.38 18.10
N ARG A 280 0.93 -0.42 19.05
CA ARG A 280 -0.12 0.61 19.10
C ARG A 280 -0.14 1.40 17.79
N SER A 281 1.01 1.98 17.43
CA SER A 281 1.16 2.82 16.24
C SER A 281 0.74 2.08 14.97
N THR A 282 1.26 0.87 14.76
CA THR A 282 0.94 0.03 13.60
C THR A 282 -0.56 -0.28 13.52
N CYS A 283 -1.17 -0.69 14.64
CA CYS A 283 -2.56 -1.10 14.65
C CYS A 283 -3.51 0.08 14.39
N PHE A 284 -3.26 1.25 14.98
CA PHE A 284 -4.07 2.43 14.72
C PHE A 284 -3.94 2.94 13.29
N MET A 285 -2.72 2.96 12.73
CA MET A 285 -2.51 3.34 11.34
C MET A 285 -3.26 2.42 10.38
N MET A 286 -3.24 1.10 10.62
CA MET A 286 -3.98 0.13 9.79
C MET A 286 -5.50 0.22 9.98
N ALA A 287 -5.97 0.45 11.21
CA ALA A 287 -7.39 0.66 11.49
C ALA A 287 -7.93 1.92 10.80
N ASP A 288 -7.11 2.96 10.69
CA ASP A 288 -7.41 4.20 9.95
C ASP A 288 -7.11 4.10 8.44
N GLY A 289 -6.91 2.88 7.90
CA GLY A 289 -6.87 2.60 6.46
C GLY A 289 -5.49 2.62 5.80
N VAL A 290 -4.40 2.84 6.54
CA VAL A 290 -3.03 2.82 6.01
C VAL A 290 -2.57 1.37 5.80
N THR A 291 -2.12 1.04 4.59
CA THR A 291 -1.57 -0.28 4.27
C THR A 291 -0.05 -0.22 4.06
N PRO A 292 0.73 -1.23 4.48
CA PRO A 292 2.18 -1.24 4.27
C PRO A 292 2.57 -1.11 2.79
N SER A 293 3.39 -0.12 2.43
CA SER A 293 3.81 0.13 1.04
C SER A 293 5.28 0.59 0.98
N ASN A 294 5.79 0.87 -0.22
CA ASN A 294 7.14 1.40 -0.42
C ASN A 294 7.21 2.94 -0.39
N GLU A 295 6.08 3.64 -0.34
CA GLU A 295 6.03 5.10 -0.47
C GLU A 295 5.01 5.76 0.48
N GLY A 296 5.21 7.04 0.76
CA GLY A 296 4.28 7.85 1.55
C GLY A 296 3.98 7.28 2.95
N ARG A 297 2.71 7.29 3.35
CA ARG A 297 2.24 6.83 4.66
C ARG A 297 2.48 5.33 4.88
N GLY A 298 2.32 4.53 3.83
CA GLY A 298 2.54 3.09 3.89
C GLY A 298 4.01 2.71 4.09
N TYR A 299 4.95 3.54 3.63
CA TYR A 299 6.37 3.38 3.94
C TYR A 299 6.65 3.59 5.43
N VAL A 300 6.09 4.65 6.04
CA VAL A 300 6.24 4.93 7.47
C VAL A 300 5.68 3.79 8.32
N LEU A 301 4.47 3.31 7.99
CA LEU A 301 3.87 2.14 8.66
C LEU A 301 4.82 0.94 8.62
N ARG A 302 5.32 0.61 7.42
CA ARG A 302 6.22 -0.51 7.22
C ARG A 302 7.54 -0.37 8.00
N ARG A 303 8.08 0.85 8.11
CA ARG A 303 9.28 1.14 8.91
C ARG A 303 9.06 0.86 10.40
N ILE A 304 7.97 1.36 10.98
CA ILE A 304 7.59 1.13 12.38
C ILE A 304 7.40 -0.37 12.65
N MET A 305 6.64 -1.04 11.78
CA MET A 305 6.42 -2.49 11.85
C MET A 305 7.73 -3.27 11.87
N ARG A 306 8.60 -3.02 10.89
CA ARG A 306 9.86 -3.74 10.74
C ARG A 306 10.81 -3.53 11.92
N ARG A 307 10.84 -2.32 12.49
CA ARG A 307 11.61 -2.06 13.72
C ARG A 307 11.10 -2.92 14.88
N ALA A 308 9.78 -3.01 15.08
CA ALA A 308 9.21 -3.88 16.10
C ALA A 308 9.59 -5.36 15.89
N LEU A 309 9.54 -5.82 14.63
CA LEU A 309 9.90 -7.20 14.28
C LEU A 309 11.39 -7.51 14.46
N ARG A 310 12.28 -6.54 14.21
CA ARG A 310 13.70 -6.68 14.54
C ARG A 310 13.90 -6.87 16.04
N HIS A 311 13.21 -6.08 16.87
CA HIS A 311 13.27 -6.25 18.33
C HIS A 311 12.67 -7.58 18.79
N ALA A 312 11.58 -8.05 18.18
CA ALA A 312 11.05 -9.39 18.44
C ALA A 312 12.05 -10.51 18.10
N HIS A 313 12.74 -10.39 16.95
CA HIS A 313 13.80 -11.32 16.55
C HIS A 313 14.98 -11.29 17.54
N LYS A 314 15.38 -10.10 18.01
CA LYS A 314 16.44 -9.92 19.02
C LYS A 314 16.12 -10.61 20.34
N LEU A 315 14.84 -10.69 20.71
CA LEU A 315 14.36 -11.43 21.88
C LEU A 315 14.33 -12.96 21.67
N GLY A 316 14.70 -13.45 20.48
CA GLY A 316 14.74 -14.88 20.17
C GLY A 316 13.38 -15.47 19.78
N ALA A 317 12.42 -14.63 19.39
CA ALA A 317 11.09 -15.09 18.97
C ALA A 317 11.16 -16.07 17.78
N LYS A 318 10.56 -17.25 17.94
CA LYS A 318 10.53 -18.30 16.90
C LYS A 318 9.29 -18.24 16.00
N GLY A 319 8.24 -17.56 16.47
CA GLY A 319 6.96 -17.40 15.78
C GLY A 319 6.57 -15.94 15.64
N HIS A 320 5.33 -15.71 15.23
CA HIS A 320 4.78 -14.36 15.03
C HIS A 320 4.49 -13.71 16.39
N VAL A 321 5.00 -12.50 16.64
CA VAL A 321 4.82 -11.80 17.93
C VAL A 321 3.76 -10.71 17.82
N MET A 322 3.83 -9.85 16.81
CA MET A 322 2.97 -8.66 16.73
C MET A 322 1.51 -9.04 16.53
N SER A 323 1.22 -9.97 15.62
CA SER A 323 -0.14 -10.50 15.40
C SER A 323 -0.74 -11.14 16.65
N GLN A 324 0.07 -11.80 17.49
CA GLN A 324 -0.37 -12.40 18.76
C GLN A 324 -0.62 -11.36 19.86
N LEU A 325 -0.07 -10.15 19.75
CA LEU A 325 -0.27 -9.06 20.71
C LEU A 325 -1.54 -8.25 20.48
N VAL A 326 -2.20 -8.38 19.32
CA VAL A 326 -3.42 -7.62 18.99
C VAL A 326 -4.53 -7.77 20.05
N PRO A 327 -4.81 -8.96 20.63
CA PRO A 327 -5.80 -9.09 21.71
C PRO A 327 -5.46 -8.24 22.93
N ALA A 328 -4.20 -8.22 23.38
CA ALA A 328 -3.76 -7.42 24.53
C ALA A 328 -3.92 -5.91 24.26
N LEU A 329 -3.69 -5.47 23.02
CA LEU A 329 -3.98 -4.09 22.61
C LEU A 329 -5.48 -3.77 22.67
N LEU A 330 -6.33 -4.66 22.19
CA LEU A 330 -7.79 -4.49 22.21
C LEU A 330 -8.33 -4.43 23.63
N ASP A 331 -7.79 -5.22 24.55
CA ASP A 331 -8.20 -5.20 25.95
C ASP A 331 -7.90 -3.85 26.61
N GLN A 332 -6.79 -3.21 26.24
CA GLN A 332 -6.38 -1.93 26.81
C GLN A 332 -7.01 -0.70 26.13
N MET A 333 -7.22 -0.75 24.81
CA MET A 333 -7.59 0.44 24.02
C MET A 333 -8.89 0.29 23.22
N GLY A 334 -9.39 -0.93 23.02
CA GLY A 334 -10.54 -1.20 22.14
C GLY A 334 -11.86 -0.61 22.62
N ARG A 335 -12.01 -0.32 23.92
CA ARG A 335 -13.20 0.35 24.47
C ARG A 335 -13.26 1.82 24.08
N ALA A 336 -12.13 2.52 24.20
CA ALA A 336 -12.03 3.93 23.82
C ALA A 336 -11.99 4.11 22.29
N PHE A 337 -11.51 3.09 21.57
CA PHE A 337 -11.35 3.10 20.12
C PHE A 337 -11.98 1.86 19.47
N PRO A 338 -13.31 1.83 19.31
CA PRO A 338 -14.05 0.69 18.75
C PRO A 338 -13.60 0.29 17.33
N GLU A 339 -12.99 1.21 16.58
CA GLU A 339 -12.40 0.95 15.27
C GLU A 339 -11.33 -0.15 15.30
N LEU A 340 -10.57 -0.28 16.39
CA LEU A 340 -9.61 -1.38 16.54
C LEU A 340 -10.32 -2.73 16.58
N GLY A 341 -11.46 -2.81 17.29
CA GLY A 341 -12.27 -4.02 17.37
C GLY A 341 -12.86 -4.41 16.02
N ARG A 342 -13.38 -3.42 15.26
CA ARG A 342 -13.87 -3.62 13.89
C ARG A 342 -12.76 -4.08 12.94
N ALA A 343 -11.55 -3.55 13.08
CA ALA A 343 -10.40 -3.88 12.24
C ALA A 343 -9.66 -5.15 12.66
N ARG A 344 -10.03 -5.83 13.75
CA ARG A 344 -9.25 -6.93 14.35
C ARG A 344 -8.76 -7.99 13.35
N GLY A 345 -9.64 -8.47 12.48
CA GLY A 345 -9.27 -9.48 11.46
C GLY A 345 -8.19 -8.96 10.52
N LEU A 346 -8.39 -7.77 9.95
CA LEU A 346 -7.40 -7.07 9.12
C LEU A 346 -6.07 -6.89 9.84
N LEU A 347 -6.09 -6.48 11.12
CA LEU A 347 -4.88 -6.25 11.91
C LEU A 347 -4.07 -7.53 12.09
N VAL A 348 -4.73 -8.61 12.54
CA VAL A 348 -4.08 -9.91 12.78
C VAL A 348 -3.49 -10.45 11.48
N ASP A 349 -4.25 -10.45 10.40
CA ASP A 349 -3.81 -11.02 9.11
C ASP A 349 -2.68 -10.21 8.47
N SER A 350 -2.78 -8.87 8.51
CA SER A 350 -1.76 -7.99 7.94
C SER A 350 -0.44 -8.10 8.70
N LEU A 351 -0.49 -8.10 10.04
CA LEU A 351 0.69 -8.32 10.87
C LEU A 351 1.29 -9.69 10.60
N TYR A 352 0.49 -10.75 10.60
CA TYR A 352 0.95 -12.11 10.34
C TYR A 352 1.70 -12.23 8.99
N GLN A 353 1.12 -11.68 7.92
CA GLN A 353 1.71 -11.74 6.58
C GLN A 353 2.99 -10.90 6.45
N GLU A 354 3.02 -9.71 7.04
CA GLU A 354 4.24 -8.90 7.07
C GLU A 354 5.33 -9.57 7.90
N GLU A 355 4.97 -10.17 9.03
CA GLU A 355 5.88 -10.94 9.88
C GLU A 355 6.53 -12.11 9.14
N ASP A 356 5.73 -12.92 8.44
CA ASP A 356 6.25 -14.07 7.71
C ASP A 356 7.20 -13.65 6.57
N ARG A 357 6.79 -12.66 5.78
CA ARG A 357 7.62 -12.11 4.69
C ARG A 357 8.91 -11.48 5.22
N PHE A 358 8.80 -10.71 6.30
CA PHE A 358 9.93 -9.97 6.84
C PHE A 358 10.94 -10.88 7.53
N ARG A 359 10.51 -11.92 8.26
CA ARG A 359 11.42 -12.86 8.92
C ARG A 359 12.42 -13.49 7.95
N VAL A 360 11.94 -13.96 6.79
CA VAL A 360 12.80 -14.56 5.75
C VAL A 360 13.82 -13.55 5.18
N MET A 361 13.42 -12.27 5.09
CA MET A 361 14.30 -11.19 4.63
C MET A 361 15.30 -10.77 5.71
N LEU A 362 14.86 -10.65 6.97
CA LEU A 362 15.66 -10.21 8.11
C LEU A 362 16.84 -11.14 8.36
N ASP A 363 16.62 -12.47 8.41
CA ASP A 363 17.69 -13.45 8.65
C ASP A 363 18.80 -13.33 7.58
N LYS A 364 18.42 -13.21 6.31
CA LYS A 364 19.36 -13.05 5.20
C LYS A 364 20.07 -11.70 5.25
N GLY A 365 19.33 -10.62 5.50
CA GLY A 365 19.86 -9.26 5.55
C GLY A 365 20.82 -9.03 6.70
N MET A 366 20.52 -9.56 7.89
CA MET A 366 21.40 -9.49 9.05
C MET A 366 22.71 -10.26 8.83
N HIS A 367 22.65 -11.46 8.24
CA HIS A 367 23.85 -12.22 7.91
C HIS A 367 24.75 -11.49 6.90
N LEU A 368 24.15 -10.82 5.91
CA LEU A 368 24.89 -10.01 4.94
C LEU A 368 25.50 -8.76 5.58
N LEU A 369 24.75 -8.08 6.44
CA LEU A 369 25.24 -6.92 7.17
C LEU A 369 26.43 -7.30 8.07
N GLU A 370 26.34 -8.41 8.81
CA GLU A 370 27.44 -8.94 9.61
C GLU A 370 28.68 -9.24 8.77
N GLY A 371 28.51 -9.89 7.61
CA GLY A 371 29.62 -10.17 6.70
C GLY A 371 30.28 -8.92 6.11
N GLU A 372 29.56 -7.82 5.94
CA GLU A 372 30.15 -6.53 5.53
C GLU A 372 30.82 -5.82 6.70
N LEU A 373 30.25 -5.90 7.90
CA LEU A 373 30.83 -5.34 9.12
C LEU A 373 32.16 -6.02 9.49
N ASP A 374 32.29 -7.34 9.29
CA ASP A 374 33.54 -8.06 9.51
C ASP A 374 34.67 -7.59 8.58
N LYS A 375 34.33 -7.06 7.40
CA LYS A 375 35.30 -6.49 6.43
C LYS A 375 35.69 -5.06 6.78
N MET A 376 34.94 -4.39 7.66
CA MET A 376 35.23 -3.03 8.08
C MET A 376 36.29 -3.06 9.18
N SER A 377 37.55 -2.81 8.81
CA SER A 377 38.71 -2.78 9.70
C SER A 377 38.66 -1.65 10.76
N GLY A 378 37.68 -1.68 11.67
CA GLY A 378 37.47 -0.71 12.74
C GLY A 378 36.86 0.63 12.31
N ARG A 379 36.33 0.74 11.08
CA ARG A 379 35.60 1.95 10.64
C ARG A 379 34.26 2.05 11.37
N LYS A 380 33.89 3.23 11.86
CA LYS A 380 32.62 3.48 12.56
C LYS A 380 31.44 3.83 11.65
N THR A 381 31.67 3.99 10.34
CA THR A 381 30.63 4.38 9.38
C THR A 381 30.57 3.38 8.23
N LEU A 382 29.41 2.75 8.03
CA LEU A 382 29.10 1.91 6.87
C LEU A 382 28.90 2.80 5.65
N SER A 383 29.55 2.48 4.53
CA SER A 383 29.49 3.31 3.33
C SER A 383 28.11 3.24 2.64
N GLY A 384 27.71 4.35 2.01
CA GLY A 384 26.38 4.50 1.42
C GLY A 384 26.12 3.55 0.26
N ASP A 385 27.16 3.16 -0.49
CA ASP A 385 27.10 2.16 -1.57
C ASP A 385 26.78 0.75 -1.05
N VAL A 386 27.34 0.38 0.11
CA VAL A 386 27.06 -0.91 0.75
C VAL A 386 25.65 -0.93 1.31
N ALA A 387 25.22 0.16 1.97
CA ALA A 387 23.84 0.32 2.43
C ALA A 387 22.85 0.32 1.26
N PHE A 388 23.20 0.96 0.14
CA PHE A 388 22.39 0.96 -1.08
C PHE A 388 22.29 -0.44 -1.69
N ARG A 389 23.40 -1.21 -1.74
CA ARG A 389 23.37 -2.60 -2.22
C ARG A 389 22.51 -3.49 -1.32
N LEU A 390 22.59 -3.33 0.00
CA LEU A 390 21.72 -4.02 0.96
C LEU A 390 20.24 -3.73 0.67
N TYR A 391 19.91 -2.47 0.41
CA TYR A 391 18.57 -2.02 0.04
C TYR A 391 18.11 -2.53 -1.33
N ASP A 392 18.84 -2.23 -2.39
CA ASP A 392 18.45 -2.44 -3.79
C ASP A 392 18.51 -3.92 -4.19
N THR A 393 19.61 -4.60 -3.83
CA THR A 393 19.84 -6.00 -4.27
C THR A 393 19.17 -7.00 -3.34
N PHE A 394 19.13 -6.72 -2.03
CA PHE A 394 18.69 -7.70 -1.02
C PHE A 394 17.40 -7.28 -0.30
N GLY A 395 16.85 -6.11 -0.62
CA GLY A 395 15.61 -5.61 -0.03
C GLY A 395 15.74 -5.24 1.45
N PHE A 396 16.98 -5.13 1.97
CA PHE A 396 17.26 -4.81 3.38
C PHE A 396 17.26 -3.30 3.61
N PRO A 397 16.24 -2.75 4.29
CA PRO A 397 16.03 -1.32 4.40
C PRO A 397 17.14 -0.54 5.10
N LEU A 398 17.34 0.72 4.68
CA LEU A 398 18.31 1.64 5.30
C LEU A 398 18.02 1.85 6.78
N ASP A 399 16.74 2.01 7.15
CA ASP A 399 16.29 2.22 8.53
C ASP A 399 16.69 1.07 9.46
N LEU A 400 16.57 -0.17 9.00
CA LEU A 400 17.01 -1.34 9.75
C LEU A 400 18.52 -1.46 9.84
N THR A 401 19.22 -1.02 8.79
CA THR A 401 20.68 -0.92 8.80
C THR A 401 21.13 0.10 9.85
N GLN A 402 20.53 1.29 9.86
CA GLN A 402 20.82 2.34 10.84
C GLN A 402 20.51 1.88 12.27
N ASP A 403 19.35 1.26 12.49
CA ASP A 403 18.93 0.73 13.80
C ASP A 403 19.89 -0.37 14.30
N ALA A 404 20.35 -1.26 13.41
CA ALA A 404 21.33 -2.30 13.75
C ALA A 404 22.73 -1.75 14.07
N LEU A 405 23.16 -0.68 13.40
CA LEU A 405 24.47 -0.07 13.63
C LEU A 405 24.51 0.83 14.87
N ARG A 406 23.39 1.48 15.21
CA ARG A 406 23.28 2.38 16.37
C ARG A 406 23.65 1.68 17.67
N GLU A 407 23.19 0.44 17.86
CA GLU A 407 23.50 -0.37 19.04
C GLU A 407 25.00 -0.70 19.18
N ARG A 408 25.75 -0.64 18.07
CA ARG A 408 27.20 -0.85 18.04
C ARG A 408 27.99 0.47 18.08
N GLY A 409 27.30 1.61 18.25
CA GLY A 409 27.92 2.94 18.19
C GLY A 409 28.48 3.28 16.80
N MET A 410 27.86 2.73 15.75
CA MET A 410 28.24 2.90 14.34
C MET A 410 27.16 3.68 13.58
N ASN A 411 27.55 4.34 12.50
CA ASN A 411 26.68 5.15 11.64
C ASN A 411 26.61 4.59 10.21
N VAL A 412 25.62 5.02 9.44
CA VAL A 412 25.58 4.84 7.98
C VAL A 412 25.88 6.17 7.30
N ASP A 413 26.64 6.14 6.21
CA ASP A 413 26.77 7.26 5.27
C ASP A 413 25.47 7.42 4.46
N VAL A 414 24.53 8.18 5.03
CA VAL A 414 23.21 8.45 4.43
C VAL A 414 23.32 9.27 3.15
N ASP A 415 24.24 10.25 3.12
CA ASP A 415 24.45 11.10 1.94
C ASP A 415 24.93 10.26 0.75
N GLY A 416 25.85 9.31 0.98
CA GLY A 416 26.28 8.37 -0.04
C GLY A 416 25.18 7.42 -0.52
N PHE A 417 24.26 7.03 0.37
CA PHE A 417 23.08 6.22 0.03
C PHE A 417 22.11 7.00 -0.86
N GLU A 418 21.78 8.24 -0.48
CA GLU A 418 20.88 9.12 -1.24
C GLU A 418 21.43 9.45 -2.63
N GLN A 419 22.74 9.67 -2.75
CA GLN A 419 23.40 9.84 -4.05
C GLN A 419 23.22 8.61 -4.95
N ALA A 420 23.36 7.40 -4.41
CA ALA A 420 23.14 6.16 -5.16
C ALA A 420 21.66 5.98 -5.56
N MET A 421 20.73 6.35 -4.68
CA MET A 421 19.28 6.35 -4.95
C MET A 421 18.90 7.34 -6.05
N GLU A 422 19.43 8.57 -6.04
CA GLU A 422 19.08 9.56 -7.06
C GLU A 422 19.64 9.17 -8.42
N GLN A 423 20.85 8.59 -8.48
CA GLN A 423 21.42 8.06 -9.72
C GLN A 423 20.54 6.93 -10.34
N GLN A 424 19.92 6.09 -9.50
CA GLN A 424 18.93 5.09 -9.93
C GLN A 424 17.64 5.75 -10.45
N ARG A 425 17.14 6.77 -9.74
CA ARG A 425 15.92 7.51 -10.13
C ARG A 425 16.08 8.28 -11.42
N GLU A 426 17.21 8.94 -11.65
CA GLU A 426 17.52 9.63 -12.91
C GLU A 426 17.51 8.65 -14.09
N THR A 427 18.09 7.46 -13.88
CA THR A 427 18.08 6.38 -14.88
C THR A 427 16.66 5.88 -15.17
N ALA A 428 15.77 5.83 -14.16
CA ALA A 428 14.36 5.44 -14.32
C ALA A 428 13.48 6.55 -14.93
N ARG A 429 13.70 7.83 -14.58
CA ARG A 429 12.97 8.99 -15.11
C ARG A 429 13.25 9.25 -16.59
N ALA A 430 14.42 8.84 -17.09
CA ALA A 430 14.71 8.85 -18.54
C ALA A 430 13.76 7.95 -19.37
N SER A 431 12.88 7.16 -18.73
CA SER A 431 11.96 6.22 -19.37
C SER A 431 10.46 6.52 -19.23
N TRP A 432 10.05 7.68 -18.70
CA TRP A 432 8.62 8.00 -18.48
C TRP A 432 8.22 9.41 -18.97
N SER A 433 7.19 9.50 -19.83
CA SER A 433 6.48 10.75 -20.19
C SER A 433 5.02 10.74 -19.71
N GLY A 434 4.56 11.84 -19.10
CA GLY A 434 3.16 12.03 -18.66
C GLY A 434 2.84 13.50 -18.32
N SER A 435 1.64 13.96 -18.72
CA SER A 435 1.18 15.35 -18.91
C SER A 435 0.50 16.00 -17.69
N GLY A 436 0.52 17.34 -17.63
CA GLY A 436 0.03 18.15 -16.51
C GLY A 436 -1.32 18.86 -16.71
N ASP A 437 -2.13 18.88 -15.64
CA ASP A 437 -3.42 19.58 -15.53
C ASP A 437 -3.45 20.41 -14.24
N LYS A 438 -3.10 21.71 -14.29
CA LYS A 438 -3.26 22.63 -13.16
C LYS A 438 -4.01 23.93 -13.48
N ALA A 439 -4.19 24.30 -14.76
CA ALA A 439 -4.76 25.60 -15.14
C ALA A 439 -6.30 25.66 -15.18
N LEU A 440 -7.00 24.53 -15.36
CA LEU A 440 -8.45 24.47 -15.56
C LEU A 440 -9.28 24.62 -14.26
N ALA A 441 -8.65 24.40 -13.09
CA ALA A 441 -9.35 24.35 -11.81
C ALA A 441 -10.04 25.69 -11.43
N HIS A 442 -9.44 26.84 -11.76
CA HIS A 442 -9.94 28.15 -11.35
C HIS A 442 -11.30 28.50 -11.98
N VAL A 443 -11.51 28.17 -13.25
CA VAL A 443 -12.72 28.59 -13.99
C VAL A 443 -13.97 27.89 -13.47
N TRP A 444 -13.87 26.62 -13.07
CA TRP A 444 -14.99 25.89 -12.48
C TRP A 444 -15.37 26.43 -11.10
N THR A 445 -14.38 26.73 -10.25
CA THR A 445 -14.61 27.31 -8.92
C THR A 445 -15.34 28.64 -9.01
N ASP A 446 -14.91 29.53 -9.90
CA ASP A 446 -15.57 30.83 -10.08
C ASP A 446 -17.04 30.66 -10.51
N ILE A 447 -17.38 29.63 -11.31
CA ILE A 447 -18.77 29.44 -11.78
C ILE A 447 -19.62 28.90 -10.64
N HIS A 448 -19.05 27.98 -9.85
CA HIS A 448 -19.70 27.43 -8.68
C HIS A 448 -20.01 28.52 -7.65
N GLU A 449 -19.08 29.42 -7.35
CA GLU A 449 -19.31 30.55 -6.45
C GLU A 449 -20.42 31.50 -6.95
N GLU A 450 -20.51 31.72 -8.26
CA GLU A 450 -21.50 32.63 -8.84
C GLU A 450 -22.90 32.00 -8.98
N LYS A 451 -22.97 30.71 -9.34
CA LYS A 451 -24.22 30.04 -9.74
C LYS A 451 -24.74 29.03 -8.71
N GLY A 452 -23.90 28.59 -7.77
CA GLY A 452 -24.20 27.54 -6.79
C GLY A 452 -24.18 26.12 -7.38
N ASP A 453 -24.73 25.18 -6.62
CA ASP A 453 -24.77 23.75 -6.96
C ASP A 453 -25.71 23.42 -8.13
N SER A 454 -25.33 22.42 -8.92
CA SER A 454 -26.25 21.75 -9.85
C SER A 454 -27.19 20.83 -9.07
N HIS A 455 -28.50 21.04 -9.19
CA HIS A 455 -29.51 20.18 -8.59
C HIS A 455 -29.63 18.85 -9.37
N PHE A 456 -29.06 17.78 -8.84
CA PHE A 456 -29.10 16.46 -9.46
C PHE A 456 -30.42 15.74 -9.18
N VAL A 457 -31.13 15.33 -10.23
CA VAL A 457 -32.43 14.61 -10.16
C VAL A 457 -32.37 13.20 -10.75
N GLY A 458 -31.17 12.76 -11.16
CA GLY A 458 -30.95 11.53 -11.93
C GLY A 458 -31.19 10.22 -11.19
N TYR A 459 -31.42 10.26 -9.87
CA TYR A 459 -31.85 9.10 -9.10
C TYR A 459 -33.27 8.66 -9.46
N GLU A 460 -34.16 9.63 -9.71
CA GLU A 460 -35.60 9.39 -9.91
C GLU A 460 -36.03 9.60 -11.36
N ARG A 461 -35.27 10.41 -12.12
CA ARG A 461 -35.67 10.87 -13.46
C ARG A 461 -34.55 10.68 -14.46
N ASP A 462 -34.91 10.18 -15.64
CA ASP A 462 -33.97 10.04 -16.76
C ASP A 462 -33.95 11.29 -17.68
N HIS A 463 -34.83 12.27 -17.43
CA HIS A 463 -34.87 13.55 -18.15
C HIS A 463 -35.29 14.71 -17.22
N ALA A 464 -34.92 15.94 -17.57
CA ALA A 464 -35.34 17.15 -16.88
C ALA A 464 -35.32 18.39 -17.79
N GLU A 465 -36.26 19.32 -17.56
CA GLU A 465 -36.12 20.69 -18.06
C GLU A 465 -35.09 21.44 -17.22
N SER A 466 -34.23 22.22 -17.86
CA SER A 466 -33.15 22.94 -17.20
C SER A 466 -32.79 24.25 -17.89
N VAL A 467 -31.94 25.03 -17.24
CA VAL A 467 -31.38 26.28 -17.77
C VAL A 467 -29.88 26.15 -17.83
N VAL A 468 -29.28 26.55 -18.95
CA VAL A 468 -27.83 26.63 -19.10
C VAL A 468 -27.28 27.72 -18.18
N ALA A 469 -26.51 27.32 -17.17
CA ALA A 469 -25.91 28.22 -16.19
C ALA A 469 -24.54 28.76 -16.62
N GLY A 470 -23.82 28.01 -17.45
CA GLY A 470 -22.50 28.38 -17.95
C GLY A 470 -22.07 27.53 -19.13
N ILE A 471 -21.20 28.09 -19.97
CA ILE A 471 -20.58 27.42 -21.12
C ILE A 471 -19.08 27.72 -21.09
N ILE A 472 -18.26 26.69 -21.27
CA ILE A 472 -16.81 26.79 -21.30
C ILE A 472 -16.29 26.14 -22.59
N VAL A 473 -15.40 26.84 -23.30
CA VAL A 473 -14.71 26.36 -24.50
C VAL A 473 -13.20 26.56 -24.30
N ASP A 474 -12.41 25.52 -24.50
CA ASP A 474 -10.95 25.53 -24.30
C ASP A 474 -10.52 26.12 -22.94
N GLY A 475 -11.27 25.79 -21.89
CA GLY A 475 -11.03 26.29 -20.53
C GLY A 475 -11.45 27.73 -20.27
N ASN A 476 -12.05 28.43 -21.23
CA ASN A 476 -12.49 29.82 -21.09
C ASN A 476 -14.01 29.92 -21.11
N ARG A 477 -14.59 30.80 -20.26
CA ARG A 477 -16.03 31.07 -20.27
C ARG A 477 -16.46 31.75 -21.57
N THR A 478 -17.60 31.36 -22.09
CA THR A 478 -18.28 32.02 -23.20
C THR A 478 -19.78 32.10 -22.95
N ASP A 479 -20.46 33.07 -23.56
CA ASP A 479 -21.91 33.20 -23.48
C ASP A 479 -22.64 32.37 -24.54
N ILE A 480 -21.93 31.94 -25.60
CA ILE A 480 -22.54 31.32 -26.76
C ILE A 480 -21.59 30.39 -27.51
N ILE A 481 -22.14 29.30 -28.03
CA ILE A 481 -21.47 28.35 -28.93
C ILE A 481 -22.33 28.07 -30.16
N ASN A 482 -21.69 27.70 -31.27
CA ASN A 482 -22.34 27.43 -32.55
C ASN A 482 -22.13 25.97 -32.96
N GLU A 483 -22.85 25.57 -34.00
CA GLU A 483 -22.80 24.22 -34.54
C GLU A 483 -21.35 23.81 -34.86
N GLY A 484 -20.95 22.66 -34.33
CA GLY A 484 -19.63 22.08 -34.48
C GLY A 484 -18.71 22.25 -33.28
N ASP A 485 -18.97 23.22 -32.39
CA ASP A 485 -18.12 23.54 -31.25
C ASP A 485 -18.18 22.45 -30.16
N GLU A 486 -17.03 22.16 -29.57
CA GLU A 486 -16.91 21.34 -28.35
C GLU A 486 -16.92 22.25 -27.12
N ALA A 487 -17.66 21.86 -26.10
CA ALA A 487 -17.83 22.68 -24.91
C ALA A 487 -18.14 21.84 -23.65
N ASP A 488 -17.84 22.44 -22.50
CA ASP A 488 -18.28 22.00 -21.19
C ASP A 488 -19.51 22.86 -20.80
N ILE A 489 -20.67 22.21 -20.62
CA ILE A 489 -21.96 22.86 -20.33
C ILE A 489 -22.35 22.62 -18.87
N ILE A 490 -22.77 23.68 -18.19
CA ILE A 490 -23.25 23.62 -16.81
C ILE A 490 -24.75 23.89 -16.80
N LEU A 491 -25.49 23.03 -16.10
CA LEU A 491 -26.95 23.11 -15.96
C LEU A 491 -27.34 23.38 -14.51
N ARG A 492 -28.43 24.13 -14.30
CA ARG A 492 -29.00 24.34 -12.96
C ARG A 492 -29.60 23.06 -12.36
N THR A 493 -30.25 22.26 -13.20
CA THR A 493 -30.82 20.95 -12.83
C THR A 493 -30.38 19.92 -13.85
N THR A 494 -29.96 18.74 -13.42
CA THR A 494 -29.49 17.71 -14.35
C THR A 494 -29.91 16.29 -13.96
N PRO A 495 -30.35 15.46 -14.93
CA PRO A 495 -30.51 14.03 -14.72
C PRO A 495 -29.19 13.25 -14.93
N PHE A 496 -28.12 13.87 -15.41
CA PHE A 496 -26.84 13.24 -15.71
C PHE A 496 -26.04 13.02 -14.43
N TYR A 497 -25.68 11.77 -14.16
CA TYR A 497 -24.77 11.42 -13.08
C TYR A 497 -23.35 11.74 -13.57
N ALA A 498 -22.63 12.52 -12.77
CA ALA A 498 -21.24 12.82 -13.03
C ALA A 498 -20.33 11.70 -12.52
N GLU A 499 -19.23 11.42 -13.23
CA GLU A 499 -18.28 10.38 -12.86
C GLU A 499 -17.84 10.50 -11.39
N SER A 500 -18.15 9.46 -10.61
CA SER A 500 -17.87 9.40 -9.18
C SER A 500 -18.10 8.00 -8.61
N GLY A 501 -17.40 7.65 -7.53
CA GLY A 501 -17.53 6.34 -6.88
C GLY A 501 -17.13 5.15 -7.77
N GLY A 502 -16.30 5.40 -8.79
CA GLY A 502 -15.94 4.42 -9.81
C GLY A 502 -16.96 4.27 -10.95
N GLN A 503 -18.17 4.83 -10.83
CA GLN A 503 -19.15 4.84 -11.92
C GLN A 503 -18.82 5.94 -12.94
N GLN A 504 -18.71 5.54 -14.22
CA GLN A 504 -18.53 6.48 -15.33
C GLN A 504 -19.72 7.43 -15.48
N GLY A 505 -19.44 8.64 -15.98
CA GLY A 505 -20.44 9.64 -16.29
C GLY A 505 -21.48 9.19 -17.31
N ASP A 506 -22.66 9.78 -17.23
CA ASP A 506 -23.71 9.57 -18.22
C ASP A 506 -23.43 10.27 -19.54
N HIS A 507 -23.94 9.64 -20.59
CA HIS A 507 -24.04 10.24 -21.91
C HIS A 507 -25.50 10.61 -22.17
N GLY A 508 -25.74 11.41 -23.19
CA GLY A 508 -27.10 11.81 -23.53
C GLY A 508 -27.13 13.03 -24.43
N LYS A 509 -28.22 13.79 -24.35
CA LYS A 509 -28.48 14.91 -25.23
C LYS A 509 -29.13 16.06 -24.48
N LEU A 510 -28.78 17.29 -24.87
CA LEU A 510 -29.54 18.49 -24.54
C LEU A 510 -30.22 18.99 -25.80
N THR A 511 -31.52 19.24 -25.73
CA THR A 511 -32.33 19.65 -26.88
C THR A 511 -33.15 20.90 -26.59
N ALA A 512 -33.31 21.73 -27.61
CA ALA A 512 -34.29 22.81 -27.69
C ALA A 512 -34.74 22.94 -29.16
N ASP A 513 -35.72 23.79 -29.48
CA ASP A 513 -36.42 23.87 -30.78
C ASP A 513 -35.59 23.48 -32.02
N ASN A 514 -34.42 24.10 -32.22
CA ASN A 514 -33.49 23.82 -33.33
C ASN A 514 -32.04 23.60 -32.85
N MET A 515 -31.87 23.10 -31.63
CA MET A 515 -30.56 22.94 -30.99
C MET A 515 -30.40 21.52 -30.47
N LEU A 516 -29.26 20.89 -30.80
CA LEU A 516 -28.88 19.59 -30.28
C LEU A 516 -27.43 19.64 -29.80
N PHE A 517 -27.23 19.41 -28.51
CA PHE A 517 -25.93 19.20 -27.90
C PHE A 517 -25.81 17.73 -27.50
N GLU A 518 -24.80 17.04 -28.01
CA GLU A 518 -24.51 15.65 -27.67
C GLU A 518 -23.55 15.62 -26.49
N VAL A 519 -24.02 15.10 -25.35
CA VAL A 519 -23.23 14.96 -24.13
C VAL A 519 -22.46 13.64 -24.23
N ALA A 520 -21.15 13.76 -24.35
CA ALA A 520 -20.22 12.64 -24.44
C ALA A 520 -19.71 12.17 -23.08
N ASP A 521 -19.73 13.04 -22.06
CA ASP A 521 -19.33 12.71 -20.70
C ASP A 521 -19.94 13.70 -19.68
N CYS A 522 -20.02 13.28 -18.42
CA CYS A 522 -20.41 14.15 -17.31
C CYS A 522 -19.45 14.00 -16.15
N VAL A 523 -18.85 15.09 -15.69
CA VAL A 523 -17.80 15.11 -14.65
C VAL A 523 -18.13 16.11 -13.55
N LYS A 524 -17.52 15.92 -12.38
CA LYS A 524 -17.71 16.75 -11.19
C LYS A 524 -16.37 17.34 -10.71
N PRO A 525 -15.81 18.34 -11.41
CA PRO A 525 -14.49 18.88 -11.09
C PRO A 525 -14.47 19.70 -9.79
N VAL A 526 -15.64 20.22 -9.39
CA VAL A 526 -15.86 20.92 -8.12
C VAL A 526 -17.06 20.27 -7.44
N ALA A 527 -17.02 20.13 -6.10
CA ALA A 527 -18.14 19.59 -5.34
C ALA A 527 -19.43 20.39 -5.65
N GLY A 528 -20.55 19.69 -5.80
CA GLY A 528 -21.84 20.29 -6.21
C GLY A 528 -22.00 20.62 -7.70
N LEU A 529 -20.93 20.77 -8.49
CA LEU A 529 -21.00 21.24 -9.88
C LEU A 529 -20.95 20.10 -10.91
N HIS A 530 -22.02 19.91 -11.69
CA HIS A 530 -22.06 18.92 -12.77
C HIS A 530 -21.72 19.57 -14.11
N VAL A 531 -20.67 19.09 -14.75
CA VAL A 531 -20.18 19.59 -16.04
C VAL A 531 -20.45 18.55 -17.13
N HIS A 532 -21.12 18.95 -18.20
CA HIS A 532 -21.52 18.09 -19.30
C HIS A 532 -20.61 18.38 -20.49
N ARG A 533 -19.69 17.48 -20.77
CA ARG A 533 -18.73 17.62 -21.87
C ARG A 533 -19.32 17.06 -23.15
N GLY A 534 -19.21 17.78 -24.24
CA GLY A 534 -19.80 17.34 -25.48
C GLY A 534 -19.61 18.30 -26.64
N ARG A 535 -20.43 18.10 -27.67
CA ARG A 535 -20.36 18.88 -28.91
C ARG A 535 -21.74 19.35 -29.33
N LEU A 536 -21.82 20.58 -29.83
CA LEU A 536 -23.05 21.11 -30.42
C LEU A 536 -23.22 20.54 -31.84
N ALA A 537 -24.07 19.54 -32.00
CA ALA A 537 -24.30 18.87 -33.27
C ALA A 537 -25.18 19.68 -34.23
N ALA A 538 -26.08 20.53 -33.71
CA ALA A 538 -26.92 21.41 -34.52
C ALA A 538 -27.32 22.67 -33.76
N GLY A 539 -27.41 23.80 -34.48
CA GLY A 539 -27.99 25.05 -33.97
C GLY A 539 -27.03 25.94 -33.19
N ARG A 540 -27.57 26.63 -32.18
CA ARG A 540 -26.84 27.59 -31.33
C ARG A 540 -27.29 27.46 -29.87
N LEU A 541 -26.36 27.49 -28.93
CA LEU A 541 -26.62 27.37 -27.49
C LEU A 541 -26.04 28.59 -26.76
N HIS A 542 -26.82 29.20 -25.88
CA HIS A 542 -26.40 30.36 -25.09
C HIS A 542 -26.69 30.20 -23.59
N VAL A 543 -25.92 30.90 -22.76
CA VAL A 543 -26.15 30.95 -21.31
C VAL A 543 -27.54 31.56 -21.03
N GLY A 544 -28.29 30.94 -20.12
CA GLY A 544 -29.67 31.30 -19.79
C GLY A 544 -30.74 30.64 -20.65
N GLN A 545 -30.36 29.87 -21.68
CA GLN A 545 -31.30 29.14 -22.52
C GLN A 545 -31.96 27.97 -21.77
N ASN A 546 -33.27 27.79 -21.98
CA ASN A 546 -33.99 26.60 -21.53
C ASN A 546 -33.66 25.41 -22.44
N VAL A 547 -33.35 24.27 -21.83
CA VAL A 547 -33.02 23.03 -22.54
C VAL A 547 -33.71 21.84 -21.88
N HIS A 548 -34.14 20.90 -22.71
CA HIS A 548 -34.55 19.57 -22.27
C HIS A 548 -33.31 18.68 -22.22
N ALA A 549 -32.94 18.21 -21.03
CA ALA A 549 -31.79 17.36 -20.78
C ALA A 549 -32.28 15.90 -20.63
N ALA A 550 -31.75 14.98 -21.45
CA ALA A 550 -32.13 13.56 -21.42
C ALA A 550 -30.90 12.65 -21.52
N ILE A 551 -30.80 11.67 -20.62
CA ILE A 551 -29.70 10.69 -20.62
C ILE A 551 -29.91 9.58 -21.64
N ASP A 552 -28.84 8.88 -22.00
CA ASP A 552 -28.91 7.57 -22.65
C ASP A 552 -29.32 6.51 -21.62
N VAL A 553 -30.62 6.16 -21.61
CA VAL A 553 -31.21 5.19 -20.69
C VAL A 553 -30.60 3.80 -20.84
N ALA A 554 -30.22 3.37 -22.06
CA ALA A 554 -29.62 2.06 -22.28
C ALA A 554 -28.24 1.98 -21.63
N ARG A 555 -27.41 3.01 -21.84
CA ARG A 555 -26.11 3.16 -21.15
C ARG A 555 -26.29 3.19 -19.63
N ARG A 556 -27.22 4.03 -19.13
CA ARG A 556 -27.51 4.16 -17.69
C ARG A 556 -27.90 2.82 -17.07
N ASN A 557 -28.72 2.03 -17.76
CA ASN A 557 -29.12 0.71 -17.26
C ASN A 557 -27.92 -0.26 -17.22
N GLY A 558 -27.02 -0.21 -18.19
CA GLY A 558 -25.74 -0.91 -18.13
C GLY A 558 -24.91 -0.52 -16.90
N LEU A 559 -24.80 0.78 -16.61
CA LEU A 559 -24.12 1.30 -15.42
C LEU A 559 -24.79 0.84 -14.12
N ARG A 560 -26.12 1.01 -13.99
CA ARG A 560 -26.91 0.56 -12.83
C ARG A 560 -26.69 -0.92 -12.51
N ARG A 561 -26.72 -1.79 -13.53
CA ARG A 561 -26.51 -3.23 -13.37
C ARG A 561 -25.10 -3.54 -12.87
N HIS A 562 -24.07 -3.00 -13.53
CA HIS A 562 -22.68 -3.24 -13.16
C HIS A 562 -22.37 -2.64 -11.77
N HIS A 563 -22.93 -1.48 -11.42
CA HIS A 563 -22.73 -0.89 -10.10
C HIS A 563 -23.34 -1.75 -9.00
N SER A 564 -24.60 -2.16 -9.19
CA SER A 564 -25.30 -2.99 -8.21
C SER A 564 -24.62 -4.35 -8.04
N ALA A 565 -24.10 -4.91 -9.14
CA ALA A 565 -23.29 -6.12 -9.13
C ALA A 565 -21.97 -5.96 -8.37
N THR A 566 -21.31 -4.79 -8.42
CA THR A 566 -20.08 -4.52 -7.67
C THR A 566 -20.27 -4.70 -6.16
N HIS A 567 -21.38 -4.19 -5.60
CA HIS A 567 -21.67 -4.33 -4.17
C HIS A 567 -21.96 -5.78 -3.75
N LEU A 568 -22.73 -6.52 -4.57
CA LEU A 568 -22.95 -7.96 -4.29
C LEU A 568 -21.64 -8.74 -4.39
N LEU A 569 -20.80 -8.42 -5.38
CA LEU A 569 -19.48 -9.03 -5.55
C LEU A 569 -18.58 -8.74 -4.35
N HIS A 570 -18.57 -7.49 -3.86
CA HIS A 570 -17.80 -7.09 -2.69
C HIS A 570 -18.19 -7.89 -1.45
N GLU A 571 -19.48 -7.96 -1.16
CA GLU A 571 -20.00 -8.75 -0.05
C GLU A 571 -19.71 -10.25 -0.20
N ALA A 572 -19.88 -10.82 -1.40
CA ALA A 572 -19.57 -12.22 -1.67
C ALA A 572 -18.07 -12.51 -1.47
N LEU A 573 -17.18 -11.63 -1.92
CA LEU A 573 -15.73 -11.74 -1.68
C LEU A 573 -15.41 -11.74 -0.18
N ARG A 574 -16.07 -10.88 0.62
CA ARG A 574 -15.88 -10.83 2.08
C ARG A 574 -16.31 -12.14 2.76
N ARG A 575 -17.42 -12.73 2.32
CA ARG A 575 -17.91 -14.01 2.88
C ARG A 575 -17.00 -15.19 2.57
N VAL A 576 -16.46 -15.24 1.36
CA VAL A 576 -15.62 -16.35 0.90
C VAL A 576 -14.19 -16.21 1.41
N LEU A 577 -13.63 -14.99 1.35
CA LEU A 577 -12.21 -14.75 1.63
C LEU A 577 -11.96 -14.27 3.05
N GLY A 578 -12.90 -13.55 3.66
CA GLY A 578 -12.79 -12.98 5.02
C GLY A 578 -13.08 -11.48 5.08
N ASP A 579 -13.32 -10.99 6.31
CA ASP A 579 -13.70 -9.59 6.59
C ASP A 579 -12.61 -8.56 6.26
N HIS A 580 -11.36 -8.99 6.08
CA HIS A 580 -10.24 -8.13 5.69
C HIS A 580 -10.32 -7.63 4.24
N VAL A 581 -11.21 -8.20 3.42
CA VAL A 581 -11.47 -7.74 2.07
C VAL A 581 -12.12 -6.35 2.14
N ALA A 582 -11.39 -5.36 1.65
CA ALA A 582 -11.79 -3.96 1.58
C ALA A 582 -11.47 -3.41 0.19
N GLN A 583 -12.35 -2.56 -0.32
CA GLN A 583 -12.18 -1.90 -1.62
C GLN A 583 -10.91 -1.02 -1.64
N LYS A 584 -10.13 -1.14 -2.72
CA LYS A 584 -8.97 -0.29 -3.05
C LYS A 584 -9.10 0.44 -4.37
N GLY A 585 -10.07 0.06 -5.19
CA GLY A 585 -10.36 0.70 -6.45
C GLY A 585 -11.60 0.09 -7.11
N SER A 586 -12.33 0.91 -7.87
CA SER A 586 -13.50 0.45 -8.61
C SER A 586 -13.53 1.12 -9.98
N LEU A 587 -14.10 0.44 -10.96
CA LEU A 587 -14.54 1.01 -12.22
C LEU A 587 -15.84 0.31 -12.61
N VAL A 588 -16.87 1.10 -12.86
CA VAL A 588 -18.18 0.67 -13.33
C VAL A 588 -18.44 1.37 -14.66
N SER A 589 -18.44 0.58 -15.73
CA SER A 589 -18.74 1.01 -17.09
C SER A 589 -20.04 0.32 -17.55
N PRO A 590 -20.69 0.74 -18.63
CA PRO A 590 -21.95 0.11 -19.07
C PRO A 590 -21.82 -1.36 -19.45
N ASN A 591 -20.60 -1.83 -19.76
CA ASN A 591 -20.33 -3.15 -20.32
C ASN A 591 -19.38 -4.02 -19.48
N ARG A 592 -18.82 -3.50 -18.39
CA ARG A 592 -17.96 -4.26 -17.46
C ARG A 592 -17.80 -3.53 -16.14
N LEU A 593 -17.49 -4.30 -15.10
CA LEU A 593 -16.99 -3.80 -13.83
C LEU A 593 -15.58 -4.34 -13.55
N ARG A 594 -14.83 -3.56 -12.77
CA ARG A 594 -13.51 -3.92 -12.24
C ARG A 594 -13.47 -3.53 -10.78
N PHE A 595 -13.13 -4.49 -9.94
CA PHE A 595 -13.10 -4.32 -8.49
C PHE A 595 -11.74 -4.72 -7.94
N ASP A 596 -11.08 -3.77 -7.28
CA ASP A 596 -9.78 -3.96 -6.65
C ASP A 596 -9.96 -4.02 -5.14
N PHE A 597 -9.38 -5.02 -4.49
CA PHE A 597 -9.59 -5.28 -3.07
C PHE A 597 -8.35 -5.83 -2.37
N THR A 598 -8.31 -5.67 -1.05
CA THR A 598 -7.25 -6.23 -0.19
C THR A 598 -7.37 -7.74 -0.11
N HIS A 599 -6.39 -8.44 -0.66
CA HIS A 599 -6.23 -9.88 -0.48
C HIS A 599 -4.81 -10.29 -0.92
N ALA A 600 -4.16 -11.16 -0.15
CA ALA A 600 -2.77 -11.52 -0.42
C ALA A 600 -2.62 -12.54 -1.55
N ASN A 601 -3.51 -13.53 -1.57
CA ASN A 601 -3.38 -14.70 -2.43
C ASN A 601 -4.12 -14.52 -3.75
N SER A 602 -3.85 -15.41 -4.70
CA SER A 602 -4.69 -15.49 -5.91
C SER A 602 -5.96 -16.25 -5.57
N LEU A 603 -7.09 -15.78 -6.09
CA LEU A 603 -8.35 -16.52 -5.97
C LEU A 603 -8.21 -17.84 -6.72
N THR A 604 -8.54 -18.92 -6.03
CA THR A 604 -8.64 -20.26 -6.59
C THR A 604 -9.88 -20.35 -7.49
N GLY A 605 -9.89 -21.37 -8.37
CA GLY A 605 -11.06 -21.65 -9.21
C GLY A 605 -12.31 -22.01 -8.41
N ASP A 606 -12.16 -22.47 -7.16
CA ASP A 606 -13.26 -22.86 -6.28
C ASP A 606 -13.84 -21.62 -5.59
N GLU A 607 -12.98 -20.76 -5.03
CA GLU A 607 -13.39 -19.48 -4.45
C GLU A 607 -14.10 -18.59 -5.48
N MET A 608 -13.59 -18.49 -6.72
CA MET A 608 -14.28 -17.72 -7.77
C MET A 608 -15.68 -18.26 -8.06
N ARG A 609 -15.86 -19.58 -8.10
CA ARG A 609 -17.17 -20.21 -8.34
C ARG A 609 -18.12 -20.00 -7.16
N GLU A 610 -17.60 -20.04 -5.94
CA GLU A 610 -18.38 -19.77 -4.73
C GLU A 610 -18.86 -18.32 -4.69
N VAL A 611 -17.98 -17.36 -5.00
CA VAL A 611 -18.34 -15.94 -5.14
C VAL A 611 -19.42 -15.74 -6.19
N GLU A 612 -19.26 -16.30 -7.39
CA GLU A 612 -20.29 -16.24 -8.45
C GLU A 612 -21.63 -16.83 -7.99
N SER A 613 -21.58 -17.94 -7.23
CA SER A 613 -22.78 -18.63 -6.73
C SER A 613 -23.53 -17.81 -5.69
N LEU A 614 -22.82 -17.16 -4.75
CA LEU A 614 -23.42 -16.28 -3.75
C LEU A 614 -24.09 -15.06 -4.40
N VAL A 615 -23.41 -14.44 -5.36
CA VAL A 615 -23.99 -13.31 -6.11
C VAL A 615 -25.22 -13.76 -6.89
N LEU A 616 -25.15 -14.90 -7.58
CA LEU A 616 -26.28 -15.45 -8.31
C LEU A 616 -27.46 -15.73 -7.39
N GLN A 617 -27.24 -16.29 -6.20
CA GLN A 617 -28.31 -16.53 -5.24
C GLN A 617 -29.00 -15.21 -4.84
N ALA A 618 -28.24 -14.17 -4.50
CA ALA A 618 -28.80 -12.86 -4.17
C ALA A 618 -29.59 -12.25 -5.34
N ILE A 619 -29.15 -12.47 -6.59
CA ILE A 619 -29.87 -12.06 -7.80
C ILE A 619 -31.19 -12.82 -7.95
N LEU A 620 -31.18 -14.14 -7.76
CA LEU A 620 -32.37 -14.99 -7.89
C LEU A 620 -33.42 -14.71 -6.81
N ASP A 621 -32.99 -14.30 -5.62
CA ASP A 621 -33.90 -13.86 -4.55
C ASP A 621 -34.65 -12.56 -4.91
N ASN A 622 -34.11 -11.79 -5.87
CA ASN A 622 -34.72 -10.63 -6.53
C ASN A 622 -35.41 -9.64 -5.58
N GLN A 623 -34.76 -9.31 -4.47
CA GLN A 623 -35.27 -8.30 -3.54
C GLN A 623 -35.24 -6.91 -4.17
N THR A 624 -36.12 -6.02 -3.71
CA THR A 624 -36.11 -4.61 -4.09
C THR A 624 -34.87 -3.93 -3.51
N VAL A 625 -34.22 -3.07 -4.30
CA VAL A 625 -33.10 -2.24 -3.84
C VAL A 625 -33.66 -1.04 -3.09
N SER A 626 -33.17 -0.79 -1.87
CA SER A 626 -33.60 0.34 -1.05
C SER A 626 -32.44 1.28 -0.78
N THR A 627 -32.73 2.59 -0.79
CA THR A 627 -31.76 3.63 -0.45
C THR A 627 -32.36 4.59 0.55
N GLU A 628 -31.64 4.88 1.63
CA GLU A 628 -32.05 5.76 2.72
C GLU A 628 -30.96 6.81 2.97
N VAL A 629 -31.36 8.05 3.27
CA VAL A 629 -30.45 9.08 3.77
C VAL A 629 -30.55 9.09 5.29
N MET A 630 -29.42 8.95 5.97
CA MET A 630 -29.36 8.88 7.44
C MET A 630 -28.03 9.42 7.97
N THR A 631 -27.91 9.55 9.29
CA THR A 631 -26.63 9.96 9.91
C THR A 631 -25.58 8.83 9.83
N PRO A 632 -24.27 9.15 9.88
CA PRO A 632 -23.22 8.13 9.88
C PRO A 632 -23.39 7.08 10.99
N ASP A 633 -23.81 7.47 12.19
CA ASP A 633 -24.05 6.56 13.32
C ASP A 633 -25.22 5.61 13.05
N GLU A 634 -26.32 6.11 12.48
CA GLU A 634 -27.44 5.27 12.06
C GLU A 634 -27.05 4.29 10.95
N ALA A 635 -26.19 4.72 10.02
CA ALA A 635 -25.68 3.86 8.96
C ALA A 635 -24.85 2.70 9.53
N VAL A 636 -23.95 2.99 10.46
CA VAL A 636 -23.16 1.97 11.17
C VAL A 636 -24.08 1.00 11.92
N ASN A 637 -25.07 1.53 12.64
CA ASN A 637 -26.06 0.71 13.37
C ASN A 637 -26.93 -0.15 12.42
N ALA A 638 -27.16 0.31 11.19
CA ALA A 638 -27.86 -0.46 10.16
C ALA A 638 -27.00 -1.58 9.54
N GLY A 639 -25.73 -1.69 9.93
CA GLY A 639 -24.77 -2.66 9.42
C GLY A 639 -24.12 -2.22 8.10
N ALA A 640 -24.12 -0.91 7.80
CA ALA A 640 -23.42 -0.39 6.64
C ALA A 640 -21.90 -0.57 6.81
N LEU A 641 -21.25 -1.05 5.76
CA LEU A 641 -19.80 -1.03 5.71
C LEU A 641 -19.34 0.41 5.60
N ALA A 642 -18.64 0.88 6.63
CA ALA A 642 -17.89 2.12 6.54
C ALA A 642 -16.75 1.90 5.53
N LEU A 643 -16.76 2.65 4.42
CA LEU A 643 -15.59 2.73 3.55
C LEU A 643 -14.48 3.40 4.36
N PHE A 644 -13.40 2.66 4.59
CA PHE A 644 -12.27 3.10 5.42
C PHE A 644 -11.64 4.37 4.82
N GLY A 645 -11.60 5.46 5.61
CA GLY A 645 -10.85 6.68 5.28
C GLY A 645 -11.62 7.76 4.51
N GLU A 646 -12.95 7.66 4.36
CA GLU A 646 -13.76 8.75 3.78
C GLU A 646 -14.50 9.53 4.87
N LYS A 647 -14.41 10.87 4.83
CA LYS A 647 -15.28 11.76 5.60
C LYS A 647 -16.68 11.72 5.02
N TYR A 648 -17.62 11.33 5.86
CA TYR A 648 -19.04 11.45 5.57
C TYR A 648 -19.54 12.82 6.00
N GLY A 649 -20.41 13.44 5.22
CA GLY A 649 -21.16 14.61 5.68
C GLY A 649 -22.11 14.25 6.83
N ASP A 650 -22.85 15.24 7.33
CA ASP A 650 -23.84 15.03 8.40
C ASP A 650 -24.93 14.01 8.00
N GLU A 651 -25.13 13.82 6.70
CA GLU A 651 -26.00 12.82 6.11
C GLU A 651 -25.27 11.97 5.07
N VAL A 652 -25.56 10.67 5.06
CA VAL A 652 -25.04 9.70 4.11
C VAL A 652 -26.16 8.92 3.45
N ARG A 653 -25.95 8.56 2.18
CA ARG A 653 -26.85 7.69 1.42
C ARG A 653 -26.42 6.23 1.59
N VAL A 654 -27.23 5.46 2.29
CA VAL A 654 -27.05 4.02 2.50
C VAL A 654 -27.84 3.25 1.44
N LEU A 655 -27.16 2.36 0.73
CA LEU A 655 -27.72 1.39 -0.20
C LEU A 655 -27.84 0.03 0.52
N ALA A 656 -29.00 -0.63 0.39
CA ALA A 656 -29.19 -1.99 0.85
C ALA A 656 -29.71 -2.88 -0.29
N MET A 657 -29.10 -4.05 -0.48
CA MET A 657 -29.41 -4.99 -1.56
C MET A 657 -29.35 -6.44 -1.11
N GLY A 658 -30.29 -7.24 -1.60
CA GLY A 658 -30.38 -8.69 -1.34
C GLY A 658 -31.23 -9.04 -0.11
N PRO A 659 -31.29 -10.34 0.26
CA PRO A 659 -32.13 -10.82 1.35
C PRO A 659 -31.73 -10.23 2.71
N ARG A 660 -32.72 -10.03 3.59
CA ARG A 660 -32.50 -9.58 4.98
C ARG A 660 -31.85 -10.67 5.81
N GLU A 661 -30.93 -10.29 6.71
CA GLU A 661 -30.21 -11.20 7.59
C GLU A 661 -30.46 -10.85 9.06
N GLU A 662 -30.15 -11.77 10.00
CA GLU A 662 -30.47 -11.58 11.42
C GLU A 662 -29.87 -10.29 12.02
N ASN A 663 -28.67 -9.92 11.58
CA ASN A 663 -27.91 -8.77 12.11
C ASN A 663 -27.70 -7.65 11.08
N ARG A 664 -28.31 -7.73 9.89
CA ARG A 664 -28.13 -6.73 8.81
C ARG A 664 -29.42 -6.49 8.05
N LYS A 665 -29.65 -5.25 7.60
CA LYS A 665 -30.84 -4.90 6.82
C LYS A 665 -30.96 -5.70 5.53
N ALA A 666 -29.84 -6.03 4.88
CA ALA A 666 -29.78 -6.80 3.64
C ALA A 666 -28.42 -7.53 3.51
N PHE A 667 -28.27 -8.36 2.48
CA PHE A 667 -27.04 -9.08 2.14
C PHE A 667 -25.85 -8.13 1.99
N SER A 668 -25.98 -7.08 1.18
CA SER A 668 -25.03 -5.96 1.09
C SER A 668 -25.69 -4.68 1.62
N VAL A 669 -24.98 -3.95 2.48
CA VAL A 669 -25.38 -2.65 3.03
C VAL A 669 -24.15 -1.76 3.00
N GLU A 670 -24.16 -0.72 2.17
CA GLU A 670 -22.97 0.08 1.85
C GLU A 670 -23.33 1.56 1.66
N LEU A 671 -22.37 2.44 1.90
CA LEU A 671 -22.52 3.87 1.58
C LEU A 671 -22.24 4.07 0.10
N CYS A 672 -23.23 4.57 -0.64
CA CYS A 672 -23.09 4.74 -2.08
C CYS A 672 -23.96 5.87 -2.64
N GLY A 673 -23.31 6.82 -3.32
CA GLY A 673 -23.96 7.87 -4.10
C GLY A 673 -24.30 7.46 -5.54
N GLY A 674 -24.03 6.22 -5.94
CA GLY A 674 -24.23 5.75 -7.30
C GLY A 674 -25.68 5.54 -7.70
N THR A 675 -25.88 5.30 -9.01
CA THR A 675 -27.17 4.84 -9.54
C THR A 675 -27.23 3.32 -9.51
N HIS A 676 -28.35 2.77 -9.05
CA HIS A 676 -28.56 1.33 -8.90
C HIS A 676 -29.80 0.84 -9.62
N VAL A 677 -29.90 -0.48 -9.78
CA VAL A 677 -31.12 -1.12 -10.28
C VAL A 677 -32.27 -0.99 -9.28
N SER A 678 -33.51 -1.20 -9.72
CA SER A 678 -34.69 -1.14 -8.84
C SER A 678 -34.89 -2.43 -8.06
N ALA A 679 -34.58 -3.58 -8.66
CA ALA A 679 -34.56 -4.87 -7.99
C ALA A 679 -33.29 -5.65 -8.35
N VAL A 680 -32.80 -6.48 -7.44
CA VAL A 680 -31.53 -7.19 -7.62
C VAL A 680 -31.54 -8.11 -8.85
N GLY A 681 -32.70 -8.67 -9.21
CA GLY A 681 -32.88 -9.49 -10.41
C GLY A 681 -32.65 -8.75 -11.73
N ASP A 682 -32.74 -7.41 -11.74
CA ASP A 682 -32.49 -6.59 -12.94
C ASP A 682 -31.01 -6.65 -13.39
N ILE A 683 -30.11 -7.12 -12.52
CA ILE A 683 -28.70 -7.41 -12.83
C ILE A 683 -28.59 -8.57 -13.83
N GLY A 684 -29.50 -9.54 -13.76
CA GLY A 684 -29.53 -10.74 -14.61
C GLY A 684 -28.59 -11.84 -14.12
N MET A 685 -27.32 -11.79 -14.51
CA MET A 685 -26.29 -12.71 -14.02
C MET A 685 -24.96 -11.99 -13.90
N LEU A 686 -24.05 -12.49 -13.06
CA LEU A 686 -22.67 -12.02 -12.98
C LEU A 686 -21.74 -13.13 -13.46
N LYS A 687 -20.75 -12.77 -14.29
CA LYS A 687 -19.65 -13.67 -14.66
C LYS A 687 -18.31 -12.99 -14.45
N ILE A 688 -17.45 -13.61 -13.66
CA ILE A 688 -16.05 -13.22 -13.50
C ILE A 688 -15.29 -13.62 -14.76
N VAL A 689 -14.64 -12.64 -15.38
CA VAL A 689 -13.86 -12.78 -16.63
C VAL A 689 -12.39 -13.06 -16.31
N SER A 690 -11.85 -12.37 -15.30
CA SER A 690 -10.43 -12.47 -14.95
C SER A 690 -10.18 -12.12 -13.49
N GLN A 691 -9.06 -12.62 -12.96
CA GLN A 691 -8.48 -12.15 -11.71
C GLN A 691 -6.96 -11.95 -11.86
N SER A 692 -6.42 -10.90 -11.24
CA SER A 692 -4.99 -10.55 -11.33
C SER A 692 -4.47 -9.85 -10.08
N ALA A 693 -3.14 -9.79 -9.93
CA ALA A 693 -2.49 -8.99 -8.90
C ALA A 693 -2.22 -7.58 -9.44
N VAL A 694 -2.61 -6.54 -8.69
CA VAL A 694 -2.33 -5.13 -9.05
C VAL A 694 -1.05 -4.66 -8.38
N SER A 695 -0.93 -4.95 -7.08
CA SER A 695 0.24 -4.65 -6.25
C SER A 695 0.30 -5.66 -5.09
N ALA A 696 1.34 -5.59 -4.27
CA ALA A 696 1.47 -6.47 -3.11
C ALA A 696 0.26 -6.29 -2.16
N GLY A 697 -0.51 -7.36 -1.96
CA GLY A 697 -1.70 -7.36 -1.10
C GLY A 697 -2.99 -6.83 -1.74
N VAL A 698 -2.98 -6.49 -3.04
CA VAL A 698 -4.17 -6.00 -3.77
C VAL A 698 -4.45 -6.88 -4.98
N ARG A 699 -5.67 -7.43 -5.03
CA ARG A 699 -6.19 -8.22 -6.15
C ARG A 699 -7.22 -7.42 -6.94
N ARG A 700 -7.35 -7.76 -8.21
CA ARG A 700 -8.37 -7.25 -9.12
C ARG A 700 -9.22 -8.39 -9.62
N VAL A 701 -10.53 -8.19 -9.61
CA VAL A 701 -11.50 -9.02 -10.32
C VAL A 701 -12.17 -8.16 -11.39
N GLU A 702 -12.25 -8.68 -12.61
CA GLU A 702 -13.06 -8.09 -13.69
C GLU A 702 -14.27 -9.00 -13.94
N ALA A 703 -15.45 -8.40 -14.02
CA ALA A 703 -16.68 -9.12 -14.26
C ALA A 703 -17.60 -8.39 -15.23
N VAL A 704 -18.51 -9.14 -15.82
CA VAL A 704 -19.57 -8.66 -16.71
C VAL A 704 -20.92 -9.14 -16.21
N VAL A 705 -21.98 -8.36 -16.47
CA VAL A 705 -23.33 -8.72 -16.04
C VAL A 705 -24.35 -8.66 -17.18
N GLY A 706 -25.52 -9.26 -16.95
CA GLY A 706 -26.68 -9.22 -17.85
C GLY A 706 -26.33 -9.65 -19.28
N ASP A 707 -26.73 -8.83 -20.27
CA ASP A 707 -26.51 -9.10 -21.70
C ASP A 707 -25.02 -9.23 -22.04
N THR A 708 -24.14 -8.46 -21.37
CA THR A 708 -22.70 -8.55 -21.59
C THR A 708 -22.14 -9.90 -21.12
N ALA A 709 -22.65 -10.43 -20.01
CA ALA A 709 -22.30 -11.76 -19.54
C ALA A 709 -22.76 -12.86 -20.50
N LEU A 710 -23.99 -12.76 -21.02
CA LEU A 710 -24.51 -13.69 -22.01
C LEU A 710 -23.65 -13.70 -23.28
N HIS A 711 -23.30 -12.52 -23.83
CA HIS A 711 -22.44 -12.43 -25.00
C HIS A 711 -21.04 -12.98 -24.75
N TYR A 712 -20.46 -12.75 -23.57
CA TYR A 712 -19.18 -13.33 -23.19
C TYR A 712 -19.23 -14.87 -23.18
N LEU A 713 -20.29 -15.45 -22.60
CA LEU A 713 -20.49 -16.91 -22.57
C LEU A 713 -20.69 -17.50 -23.95
N GLN A 714 -21.49 -16.86 -24.82
CA GLN A 714 -21.65 -17.29 -26.22
C GLN A 714 -20.33 -17.25 -26.99
N GLN A 715 -19.47 -16.26 -26.73
CA GLN A 715 -18.14 -16.21 -27.34
C GLN A 715 -17.24 -17.35 -26.85
N LEU A 716 -17.32 -17.72 -25.57
CA LEU A 716 -16.60 -18.88 -25.04
C LEU A 716 -17.11 -20.19 -25.63
N GLU A 717 -18.43 -20.35 -25.74
CA GLU A 717 -19.06 -21.51 -26.37
C GLU A 717 -18.64 -21.66 -27.83
N ASN A 718 -18.67 -20.57 -28.61
CA ASN A 718 -18.21 -20.58 -30.00
C ASN A 718 -16.74 -20.99 -30.12
N ARG A 719 -15.84 -20.43 -29.29
CA ARG A 719 -14.42 -20.79 -29.30
C ARG A 719 -14.17 -22.26 -28.95
N LEU A 720 -14.92 -22.80 -27.99
CA LEU A 720 -14.87 -24.22 -27.65
C LEU A 720 -15.40 -25.09 -28.79
N GLY A 721 -16.50 -24.68 -29.42
CA GLY A 721 -17.06 -25.34 -30.59
C GLY A 721 -16.10 -25.38 -31.77
N ASP A 722 -15.47 -24.25 -32.10
CA ASP A 722 -14.46 -24.14 -33.17
C ASP A 722 -13.26 -25.06 -32.91
N ALA A 723 -12.76 -25.08 -31.66
CA ALA A 723 -11.66 -25.98 -31.27
C ALA A 723 -12.05 -27.46 -31.35
N ALA A 724 -13.26 -27.81 -30.92
CA ALA A 724 -13.78 -29.17 -31.04
C ALA A 724 -13.94 -29.61 -32.49
N LEU A 725 -14.43 -28.72 -33.36
CA LEU A 725 -14.58 -28.96 -34.79
C LEU A 725 -13.21 -29.22 -35.46
N GLU A 726 -12.22 -28.38 -35.17
CA GLU A 726 -10.86 -28.50 -35.73
C GLU A 726 -10.22 -29.85 -35.33
N LEU A 727 -10.43 -30.27 -34.08
CA LEU A 727 -9.90 -31.52 -33.56
C LEU A 727 -10.76 -32.76 -33.88
N LYS A 728 -11.88 -32.55 -34.58
CA LYS A 728 -12.90 -33.57 -34.90
C LYS A 728 -13.35 -34.32 -33.64
N SER A 729 -13.60 -33.57 -32.58
CA SER A 729 -14.00 -34.05 -31.25
C SER A 729 -15.36 -33.46 -30.87
N SER A 730 -15.97 -34.02 -29.83
CA SER A 730 -17.04 -33.36 -29.09
C SER A 730 -16.48 -32.42 -28.01
N GLY A 731 -17.31 -31.52 -27.46
CA GLY A 731 -16.91 -30.61 -26.38
C GLY A 731 -16.49 -31.36 -25.11
N ASP A 732 -17.19 -32.45 -24.75
CA ASP A 732 -16.89 -33.26 -23.56
C ASP A 732 -15.55 -34.01 -23.70
N GLU A 733 -15.20 -34.43 -24.91
CA GLU A 733 -13.97 -35.19 -25.19
C GLU A 733 -12.79 -34.28 -25.59
N LEU A 734 -13.02 -32.97 -25.73
CA LEU A 734 -12.04 -32.03 -26.27
C LEU A 734 -10.71 -32.06 -25.49
N VAL A 735 -10.79 -32.06 -24.16
CA VAL A 735 -9.61 -32.07 -23.29
C VAL A 735 -8.81 -33.36 -23.46
N GLU A 736 -9.48 -34.51 -23.49
CA GLU A 736 -8.82 -35.81 -23.68
C GLU A 736 -8.25 -35.95 -25.10
N ARG A 737 -8.93 -35.38 -26.11
CA ARG A 737 -8.41 -35.31 -27.48
C ARG A 737 -7.15 -34.47 -27.56
N ILE A 738 -7.12 -33.30 -26.90
CA ILE A 738 -5.93 -32.45 -26.81
C ILE A 738 -4.78 -33.20 -26.13
N LYS A 739 -5.02 -33.84 -24.98
CA LYS A 739 -4.01 -34.66 -24.29
C LYS A 739 -3.44 -35.75 -25.20
N SER A 740 -4.32 -36.45 -25.91
CA SER A 740 -3.95 -37.50 -26.85
C SER A 740 -3.09 -36.97 -28.00
N LEU A 741 -3.45 -35.81 -28.58
CA LEU A 741 -2.67 -35.17 -29.65
C LEU A 741 -1.31 -34.67 -29.17
N VAL A 742 -1.24 -34.11 -27.96
CA VAL A 742 0.04 -33.70 -27.36
C VAL A 742 0.94 -34.91 -27.13
N GLN A 743 0.37 -36.03 -26.70
CA GLN A 743 1.10 -37.28 -26.51
C GLN A 743 1.54 -37.87 -27.85
N GLU A 744 0.65 -37.94 -28.84
CA GLU A 744 0.94 -38.40 -30.20
C GLU A 744 2.07 -37.57 -30.83
N ARG A 745 2.05 -36.23 -30.68
CA ARG A 745 3.12 -35.35 -31.13
C ARG A 745 4.46 -35.70 -30.49
N ARG A 746 4.50 -35.95 -29.18
CA ARG A 746 5.72 -36.36 -28.47
C ARG A 746 6.24 -37.70 -28.98
N ASP A 747 5.34 -38.64 -29.26
CA ASP A 747 5.70 -39.96 -29.79
C ASP A 747 6.21 -39.89 -31.23
N LEU A 748 5.60 -39.06 -32.07
CA LEU A 748 6.07 -38.77 -33.42
C LEU A 748 7.44 -38.08 -33.41
N ASP A 749 7.65 -37.08 -32.55
CA ASP A 749 8.95 -36.41 -32.40
C ASP A 749 10.05 -37.42 -32.01
N ARG A 750 9.72 -38.40 -31.14
CA ARG A 750 10.64 -39.50 -30.78
C ARG A 750 10.89 -40.43 -31.96
N GLN A 751 9.86 -40.81 -32.71
CA GLN A 751 10.02 -41.66 -33.91
C GLN A 751 10.85 -40.99 -35.00
N VAL A 752 10.66 -39.68 -35.21
CA VAL A 752 11.45 -38.89 -36.17
C VAL A 752 12.93 -38.88 -35.77
N GLN A 753 13.24 -38.73 -34.47
CA GLN A 753 14.62 -38.82 -33.98
C GLN A 753 15.22 -40.21 -34.22
N GLU A 754 14.49 -41.27 -33.91
CA GLU A 754 14.94 -42.65 -34.14
C GLU A 754 15.15 -42.95 -35.63
N LEU A 755 14.23 -42.53 -36.49
CA LEU A 755 14.38 -42.68 -37.94
C LEU A 755 15.57 -41.90 -38.50
N ARG A 756 15.82 -40.68 -38.00
CA ARG A 756 17.03 -39.92 -38.36
C ARG A 756 18.30 -40.66 -37.94
N LYS A 757 18.33 -41.23 -36.72
CA LYS A 757 19.44 -42.07 -36.26
C LYS A 757 19.64 -43.28 -37.19
N GLN A 758 18.58 -44.00 -37.54
CA GLN A 758 18.65 -45.16 -38.42
C GLN A 758 19.11 -44.80 -39.85
N VAL A 759 18.60 -43.70 -40.42
CA VAL A 759 19.01 -43.23 -41.75
C VAL A 759 20.48 -42.81 -41.77
N ALA A 760 20.95 -42.08 -40.75
CA ALA A 760 22.34 -41.67 -40.65
C ALA A 760 23.29 -42.87 -40.46
N LEU A 761 22.89 -43.86 -39.67
CA LEU A 761 23.60 -45.13 -39.52
C LEU A 761 23.58 -45.96 -40.82
N ALA A 762 22.48 -45.97 -41.57
CA ALA A 762 22.39 -46.68 -42.85
C ALA A 762 23.15 -45.97 -44.00
N GLY A 763 23.24 -44.64 -43.96
CA GLY A 763 23.97 -43.82 -44.94
C GLY A 763 25.48 -44.06 -44.93
N THR A 764 26.06 -44.37 -43.76
CA THR A 764 27.49 -44.73 -43.65
C THR A 764 27.84 -46.07 -44.28
N ALA A 765 26.86 -46.92 -44.62
CA ALA A 765 27.12 -48.13 -45.39
C ALA A 765 27.47 -47.88 -46.87
N ARG A 766 27.40 -46.63 -47.37
CA ARG A 766 27.53 -46.35 -48.82
C ARG A 766 28.62 -45.38 -49.26
N THR A 767 29.32 -44.63 -48.40
CA THR A 767 30.28 -43.61 -48.90
C THR A 767 31.65 -43.47 -48.23
N ASN A 768 32.00 -44.19 -47.16
CA ASN A 768 33.40 -44.46 -46.77
C ASN A 768 33.35 -45.39 -45.57
N GLN A 769 33.94 -46.59 -45.68
CA GLN A 769 33.89 -47.58 -44.61
C GLN A 769 34.46 -46.98 -43.31
N PRO A 770 33.74 -47.03 -42.18
CA PRO A 770 34.34 -46.80 -40.88
C PRO A 770 35.36 -47.92 -40.65
N HIS A 771 36.63 -47.60 -40.85
CA HIS A 771 37.70 -48.54 -40.54
C HIS A 771 38.03 -48.38 -39.06
N GLU A 772 37.81 -49.46 -38.32
CA GLU A 772 38.68 -49.73 -37.17
C GLU A 772 40.12 -49.70 -37.69
N GLU A 773 40.87 -48.73 -37.22
CA GLU A 773 42.26 -48.52 -37.59
C GLU A 773 43.12 -48.62 -36.34
N GLU A 774 44.29 -49.23 -36.47
CA GLU A 774 45.26 -49.27 -35.39
C GLU A 774 46.25 -48.12 -35.57
N ILE A 775 46.27 -47.19 -34.62
CA ILE A 775 47.15 -46.02 -34.63
C ILE A 775 48.10 -46.14 -33.44
N ALA A 776 49.40 -46.28 -33.71
CA ALA A 776 50.44 -46.41 -32.66
C ALA A 776 50.13 -47.51 -31.60
N GLY A 777 49.57 -48.64 -32.04
CA GLY A 777 49.20 -49.77 -31.16
C GLY A 777 47.88 -49.59 -30.42
N MET A 778 47.09 -48.56 -30.73
CA MET A 778 45.79 -48.28 -30.12
C MET A 778 44.67 -48.48 -31.16
N PRO A 779 43.66 -49.33 -30.89
CA PRO A 779 42.49 -49.44 -31.75
C PRO A 779 41.70 -48.12 -31.74
N CYS A 780 41.38 -47.61 -32.92
CA CYS A 780 40.70 -46.33 -33.10
C CYS A 780 39.50 -46.48 -34.05
N PHE A 781 38.40 -45.80 -33.72
CA PHE A 781 37.23 -45.65 -34.57
C PHE A 781 36.92 -44.17 -34.73
N ILE A 782 37.06 -43.65 -35.96
CA ILE A 782 36.77 -42.24 -36.26
C ILE A 782 35.75 -42.18 -37.39
N ALA A 783 34.55 -41.68 -37.10
CA ALA A 783 33.44 -41.59 -38.05
C ALA A 783 32.86 -40.17 -38.13
N ILE A 784 32.43 -39.79 -39.34
CA ILE A 784 31.72 -38.53 -39.61
C ILE A 784 30.34 -38.92 -40.14
N TYR A 785 29.30 -38.40 -39.51
CA TYR A 785 27.90 -38.56 -39.90
C TYR A 785 27.34 -37.22 -40.40
N ASP A 786 26.23 -37.29 -41.13
CA ASP A 786 25.43 -36.12 -41.49
C ASP A 786 24.03 -36.23 -40.83
N GLY A 787 23.54 -35.12 -40.29
CA GLY A 787 22.17 -34.99 -39.77
C GLY A 787 21.90 -35.63 -38.40
N ILE A 788 22.94 -35.99 -37.63
CA ILE A 788 22.79 -36.48 -36.25
C ILE A 788 22.96 -35.33 -35.25
N PRO A 789 21.95 -35.03 -34.42
CA PRO A 789 22.06 -33.97 -33.41
C PRO A 789 23.16 -34.23 -32.38
N ALA A 790 23.82 -33.16 -31.92
CA ALA A 790 24.93 -33.22 -30.96
C ALA A 790 24.62 -34.03 -29.68
N LYS A 791 23.38 -33.99 -29.20
CA LYS A 791 22.92 -34.72 -28.00
C LYS A 791 22.97 -36.25 -28.15
N GLU A 792 22.92 -36.76 -29.38
CA GLU A 792 22.84 -38.20 -29.67
C GLU A 792 24.23 -38.83 -29.87
N LEU A 793 25.26 -38.02 -30.12
CA LEU A 793 26.61 -38.51 -30.41
C LEU A 793 27.23 -39.31 -29.26
N ARG A 794 26.92 -38.99 -27.99
CA ARG A 794 27.40 -39.80 -26.85
C ARG A 794 26.89 -41.23 -26.90
N GLY A 795 25.63 -41.42 -27.27
CA GLY A 795 25.02 -42.74 -27.38
C GLY A 795 25.71 -43.58 -28.45
N LEU A 796 26.07 -42.96 -29.58
CA LEU A 796 26.85 -43.62 -30.64
C LEU A 796 28.26 -43.97 -30.17
N VAL A 797 28.93 -43.07 -29.46
CA VAL A 797 30.25 -43.35 -28.88
C VAL A 797 30.19 -44.54 -27.91
N ASP A 798 29.16 -44.63 -27.07
CA ASP A 798 28.99 -45.75 -26.14
C ASP A 798 28.65 -47.08 -26.84
N GLU A 799 27.85 -47.04 -27.92
CA GLU A 799 27.56 -48.21 -28.75
C GLU A 799 28.84 -48.74 -29.42
N GLU A 800 29.64 -47.85 -30.00
CA GLU A 800 30.91 -48.20 -30.63
C GLU A 800 31.96 -48.68 -29.62
N LYS A 801 32.04 -48.06 -28.42
CA LYS A 801 32.88 -48.55 -27.32
C LYS A 801 32.57 -50.00 -26.95
N LYS A 802 31.28 -50.37 -26.92
CA LYS A 802 30.86 -51.75 -26.66
C LYS A 802 31.22 -52.70 -27.80
N ARG A 803 31.18 -52.22 -29.04
CA ARG A 803 31.46 -53.01 -30.25
C ARG A 803 32.94 -53.32 -30.40
N ILE A 804 33.82 -52.33 -30.22
CA ILE A 804 35.28 -52.50 -30.38
C ILE A 804 35.94 -53.09 -29.12
N GLY A 805 35.28 -53.02 -27.97
CA GLY A 805 35.75 -53.52 -26.68
C GLY A 805 36.80 -52.61 -26.02
N GLU A 806 37.95 -52.43 -26.67
CA GLU A 806 39.07 -51.61 -26.19
C GLU A 806 39.54 -50.67 -27.31
N GLY A 807 39.55 -49.35 -27.07
CA GLY A 807 39.99 -48.37 -28.07
C GLY A 807 39.57 -46.92 -27.82
N ILE A 808 39.89 -46.08 -28.81
CA ILE A 808 39.52 -44.65 -28.89
C ILE A 808 38.42 -44.48 -29.94
N ILE A 809 37.32 -43.85 -29.56
CA ILE A 809 36.16 -43.62 -30.43
C ILE A 809 35.99 -42.11 -30.58
N VAL A 810 35.93 -41.62 -31.81
CA VAL A 810 35.56 -40.23 -32.12
C VAL A 810 34.46 -40.23 -33.17
N VAL A 811 33.34 -39.62 -32.81
CA VAL A 811 32.19 -39.46 -33.69
C VAL A 811 31.95 -37.98 -33.92
N MET A 812 31.93 -37.58 -35.18
CA MET A 812 31.57 -36.24 -35.62
C MET A 812 30.24 -36.27 -36.38
N SER A 813 29.47 -35.19 -36.30
CA SER A 813 28.26 -35.04 -37.09
C SER A 813 28.11 -33.62 -37.62
N ARG A 814 27.82 -33.50 -38.91
CA ARG A 814 27.39 -32.25 -39.54
C ARG A 814 25.89 -32.11 -39.35
N ASP A 815 25.47 -31.14 -38.55
CA ASP A 815 24.06 -30.88 -38.30
C ASP A 815 23.84 -29.38 -38.09
N ASP A 816 22.72 -28.87 -38.63
CA ASP A 816 22.29 -27.47 -38.48
C ASP A 816 23.40 -26.41 -38.72
N GLY A 817 24.18 -26.60 -39.79
CA GLY A 817 25.24 -25.66 -40.19
C GLY A 817 26.47 -25.63 -39.27
N LYS A 818 26.66 -26.64 -38.41
CA LYS A 818 27.81 -26.79 -37.51
C LYS A 818 28.28 -28.24 -37.48
N VAL A 819 29.46 -28.47 -36.91
CA VAL A 819 29.97 -29.83 -36.62
C VAL A 819 30.01 -30.03 -35.13
N ALA A 820 29.33 -31.07 -34.65
CA ALA A 820 29.48 -31.55 -33.28
C ALA A 820 30.44 -32.75 -33.25
N VAL A 821 31.22 -32.88 -32.19
CA VAL A 821 32.14 -33.99 -31.97
C VAL A 821 31.95 -34.57 -30.58
N ALA A 822 31.94 -35.89 -30.49
CA ALA A 822 31.99 -36.65 -29.25
C ALA A 822 33.15 -37.64 -29.31
N ALA A 823 33.89 -37.77 -28.21
CA ALA A 823 34.95 -38.77 -28.10
C ALA A 823 34.78 -39.60 -26.85
N GLY A 824 35.18 -40.86 -26.91
CA GLY A 824 35.21 -41.78 -25.79
C GLY A 824 36.44 -42.66 -25.81
N VAL A 825 37.01 -42.90 -24.63
CA VAL A 825 38.22 -43.71 -24.45
C VAL A 825 37.94 -44.80 -23.43
N THR A 826 38.32 -46.05 -23.74
CA THR A 826 38.16 -47.19 -22.81
C THR A 826 39.17 -47.11 -21.67
N ASN A 827 38.84 -47.70 -20.51
CA ASN A 827 39.56 -47.47 -19.25
C ASN A 827 41.07 -47.74 -19.31
N THR A 828 41.48 -48.72 -20.09
CA THR A 828 42.90 -49.12 -20.26
C THR A 828 43.75 -48.09 -21.02
N LEU A 829 43.13 -47.22 -21.83
CA LEU A 829 43.83 -46.21 -22.65
C LEU A 829 43.75 -44.79 -22.07
N GLN A 830 42.97 -44.57 -21.01
CA GLN A 830 42.76 -43.24 -20.41
C GLN A 830 44.03 -42.64 -19.78
N GLU A 831 44.99 -43.47 -19.38
CA GLU A 831 46.30 -42.98 -18.89
C GLU A 831 47.19 -42.42 -20.00
N ARG A 832 46.92 -42.78 -21.27
CA ARG A 832 47.68 -42.33 -22.45
C ARG A 832 46.96 -41.22 -23.21
N VAL A 833 45.63 -41.31 -23.33
CA VAL A 833 44.81 -40.40 -24.12
C VAL A 833 43.51 -40.05 -23.39
N SER A 834 43.22 -38.76 -23.24
CA SER A 834 41.97 -38.25 -22.66
C SER A 834 40.94 -37.90 -23.73
N ALA A 835 39.68 -38.30 -23.53
CA ALA A 835 38.57 -37.90 -24.39
C ALA A 835 38.42 -36.38 -24.48
N VAL A 836 38.74 -35.65 -23.40
CA VAL A 836 38.68 -34.18 -23.35
C VAL A 836 39.69 -33.56 -24.31
N ASP A 837 40.88 -34.14 -24.40
CA ASP A 837 41.94 -33.62 -25.28
C ASP A 837 41.62 -33.92 -26.75
N LEU A 838 41.07 -35.10 -27.03
CA LEU A 838 40.58 -35.46 -28.37
C LEU A 838 39.53 -34.47 -28.89
N VAL A 839 38.49 -34.17 -28.10
CA VAL A 839 37.46 -33.23 -28.56
C VAL A 839 37.96 -31.79 -28.67
N ARG A 840 38.96 -31.39 -27.88
CA ARG A 840 39.59 -30.06 -27.99
C ARG A 840 40.39 -29.94 -29.28
N GLU A 841 41.19 -30.94 -29.63
CA GLU A 841 41.93 -30.95 -30.90
C GLU A 841 40.99 -30.96 -32.11
N ALA A 842 39.92 -31.74 -32.05
CA ALA A 842 38.88 -31.74 -33.07
C ALA A 842 38.21 -30.36 -33.18
N ALA A 843 37.81 -29.76 -32.06
CA ALA A 843 37.17 -28.45 -32.03
C ALA A 843 38.06 -27.34 -32.60
N LEU A 844 39.37 -27.38 -32.32
CA LEU A 844 40.34 -26.43 -32.90
C LEU A 844 40.37 -26.49 -34.43
N ALA A 845 40.33 -27.70 -35.01
CA ALA A 845 40.27 -27.88 -36.46
C ALA A 845 38.95 -27.38 -37.06
N LEU A 846 37.86 -27.52 -36.32
CA LEU A 846 36.51 -27.10 -36.72
C LEU A 846 36.24 -25.60 -36.49
N GLY A 847 37.23 -24.82 -36.03
CA GLY A 847 37.08 -23.39 -35.70
C GLY A 847 36.32 -23.11 -34.39
N GLY A 848 36.10 -24.13 -33.56
CA GLY A 848 35.49 -24.04 -32.23
C GLY A 848 36.48 -23.66 -31.13
N LYS A 849 35.95 -23.25 -29.97
CA LYS A 849 36.76 -22.94 -28.77
C LYS A 849 36.32 -23.84 -27.61
N GLY A 850 37.23 -24.73 -27.21
CA GLY A 850 37.05 -25.59 -26.02
C GLY A 850 36.38 -26.93 -26.29
N GLY A 851 36.28 -27.72 -25.22
CA GLY A 851 35.71 -29.07 -25.18
C GLY A 851 35.66 -29.53 -23.73
N GLY A 852 34.53 -30.12 -23.33
CA GLY A 852 34.20 -30.42 -21.94
C GLY A 852 33.68 -31.84 -21.76
N GLY A 853 34.02 -32.45 -20.63
CA GLY A 853 33.65 -33.83 -20.31
C GLY A 853 34.58 -34.44 -19.29
N ARG A 854 34.54 -35.78 -19.22
CA ARG A 854 35.41 -36.60 -18.39
C ARG A 854 36.49 -37.28 -19.26
N PRO A 855 37.57 -37.80 -18.67
CA PRO A 855 38.62 -38.51 -19.42
C PRO A 855 38.10 -39.68 -20.27
N ASP A 856 36.99 -40.32 -19.87
CA ASP A 856 36.37 -41.46 -20.56
C ASP A 856 35.37 -41.06 -21.67
N MET A 857 34.87 -39.82 -21.63
CA MET A 857 33.81 -39.32 -22.52
C MET A 857 33.75 -37.78 -22.52
N ALA A 858 33.86 -37.16 -23.69
CA ALA A 858 33.76 -35.71 -23.84
C ALA A 858 33.07 -35.28 -25.12
N GLN A 859 32.67 -34.01 -25.19
CA GLN A 859 32.04 -33.41 -26.37
C GLN A 859 32.55 -31.99 -26.64
N ALA A 860 32.51 -31.61 -27.91
CA ALA A 860 32.76 -30.26 -28.39
C ALA A 860 32.07 -30.02 -29.73
N GLY A 861 32.40 -28.92 -30.40
CA GLY A 861 31.95 -28.63 -31.75
C GLY A 861 32.57 -27.36 -32.31
N GLY A 862 32.33 -27.09 -33.59
CA GLY A 862 32.81 -25.91 -34.28
C GLY A 862 31.91 -25.51 -35.46
N PRO A 863 32.01 -24.24 -35.92
CA PRO A 863 31.16 -23.72 -36.99
C PRO A 863 31.59 -24.15 -38.40
N ASP A 864 32.81 -24.66 -38.61
CA ASP A 864 33.28 -25.03 -39.96
C ASP A 864 32.85 -26.44 -40.36
N VAL A 865 31.75 -26.50 -41.11
CA VAL A 865 31.15 -27.76 -41.61
C VAL A 865 32.03 -28.48 -42.65
N THR A 866 32.92 -27.75 -43.31
CA THR A 866 33.79 -28.29 -44.37
C THR A 866 35.08 -28.88 -43.82
N ALA A 867 35.43 -28.59 -42.57
CA ALA A 867 36.67 -29.03 -41.93
C ALA A 867 36.57 -30.42 -41.25
N ALA A 868 35.44 -31.13 -41.34
CA ALA A 868 35.24 -32.41 -40.63
C ALA A 868 36.26 -33.50 -41.01
N GLU A 869 36.59 -33.65 -42.30
CA GLU A 869 37.59 -34.61 -42.78
C GLU A 869 39.02 -34.20 -42.37
N ASP A 870 39.30 -32.89 -42.35
CA ASP A 870 40.61 -32.38 -41.94
C ASP A 870 40.80 -32.54 -40.41
N ALA A 871 39.72 -32.32 -39.64
CA ALA A 871 39.67 -32.61 -38.21
C ALA A 871 39.92 -34.10 -37.92
N ALA A 872 39.29 -35.01 -38.68
CA ALA A 872 39.54 -36.45 -38.56
C ALA A 872 41.02 -36.79 -38.86
N SER A 873 41.58 -36.19 -39.91
CA SER A 873 42.98 -36.41 -40.31
C SER A 873 43.99 -35.84 -39.31
N ARG A 874 43.66 -34.71 -38.68
CA ARG A 874 44.45 -34.13 -37.59
C ARG A 874 44.39 -34.99 -36.33
N LEU A 875 43.22 -35.51 -35.97
CA LEU A 875 43.06 -36.42 -34.84
C LEU A 875 43.91 -37.68 -35.01
N ARG A 876 43.93 -38.29 -36.20
CA ARG A 876 44.78 -39.45 -36.49
C ARG A 876 46.26 -39.17 -36.23
N ARG A 877 46.76 -38.03 -36.70
CA ARG A 877 48.16 -37.60 -36.47
C ARG A 877 48.43 -37.35 -34.99
N TRP A 878 47.52 -36.66 -34.31
CA TRP A 878 47.65 -36.35 -32.89
C TRP A 878 47.67 -37.62 -32.04
N ILE A 879 46.82 -38.60 -32.33
CA ILE A 879 46.80 -39.90 -31.64
C ILE A 879 48.12 -40.65 -31.86
N ALA A 880 48.70 -40.58 -33.06
CA ALA A 880 49.99 -41.23 -33.36
C ALA A 880 51.18 -40.64 -32.59
N GLU A 881 51.07 -39.40 -32.10
CA GLU A 881 52.10 -38.71 -31.33
C GLU A 881 52.02 -39.00 -29.81
N LYS A 882 51.04 -39.80 -29.37
CA LYS A 882 50.79 -40.18 -27.96
C LYS A 882 51.17 -41.63 -27.68
#